data_AF-A0A8T7E5T1-F1
#
_entry.id   AF-A0A8T7E5T1-F1
#
_cell.length_a   1.000
_cell.length_b   1.000
_cell.length_c   1.000
_cell.angle_alpha   90.00
_cell.angle_beta   90.00
_cell.angle_gamma   90.00
#
_symmetry.space_group_name_H-M   'P 1'
#
loop_
_entity.id
_entity.type
_entity.pdbx_description
1 polymer ?
#
loop_
_entity_poly.entity_id
_entity_poly.type
_entity_poly.pdbx_seq_one_letter_code
_entity_poly.pdbx_strand_id
1 'polypeptide(L)'
;MSQKIRLFTAVLFLLLFLAACIGEKGAAPTAVPTPIANKELSTISLPTAEASSPTAEGGSSGSEDRSQMPEGELLPTNSPTPITDNRLPLTAPYPNLSRAPLTDAERLTAVQLETNYPPDRDDVALFVAYKGATPPSDDDTPLAEVLPVGTRQIITVNNTDTNVNTTAEFILQHVSDHAYFWFDATPGLDEPSRRDLQEMGDGFDEIYERSRLYFGEEASPGVDGDPRIHIVNASPLNLCDIGPTELDFCYLAGYFSSHDLIPQSVDPTSNAREMFVMNGRGFGYPGYLDTLAHEFRHMIEANYDSNDWDWEVEGSAMLAEELVGYPGDGIYRANLFLQNPDQQLNRWTDGNTIPYYGQGYLLNRYIFNRLGGELYRAFATYPGPAFTALDDLAQQYDLDFAGGLELWLDWLVALAIHNRPDAAEKYALADGVHTVRPDALPTSETTVYQYAADYYTIPAGQKSALTFTGSNHVPLLPVLPTSGGHMWLANRANYSAARLTRAFDLTAVTQVTLTYDLYHDIEVGYDFAYVSLSTDGGQTWQPLAGAQMQGEAVDHDPSESALTDRFYTGTSDGWVQEAIDLSPYAGQEILLRFEYVTDPILTFGGLALDNIAIAEIGYVDDAESDMGWTAEGFIRATGYVPQTWHLIFITFDAAGPVVTPIAIREDNTAVIIPPNSTQDSILIVAATAPMTLLPAHYQLAVGSER
;
A
#
# COMPACT_ATOMS: atom_id res chain seq x y z
N MET A 1 -26.86 -42.51 5.73
CA MET A 1 -26.88 -41.97 4.36
C MET A 1 -26.84 -40.46 4.52
N SER A 2 -25.63 -39.89 4.45
CA SER A 2 -25.28 -38.52 4.87
C SER A 2 -23.94 -38.16 4.21
N GLN A 3 -23.56 -36.88 4.27
CA GLN A 3 -22.51 -36.22 3.48
C GLN A 3 -22.77 -36.12 1.97
N LYS A 4 -22.19 -35.06 1.39
CA LYS A 4 -22.33 -34.55 0.01
C LYS A 4 -23.68 -33.87 -0.28
N ILE A 5 -23.62 -32.80 -1.07
CA ILE A 5 -24.68 -31.78 -1.28
C ILE A 5 -24.96 -30.93 -0.01
N ARG A 6 -23.95 -30.13 0.37
CA ARG A 6 -24.14 -28.73 0.77
C ARG A 6 -23.16 -27.91 -0.08
N LEU A 7 -23.72 -27.18 -1.03
CA LEU A 7 -23.04 -26.30 -1.99
C LEU A 7 -24.13 -25.35 -2.51
N PHE A 8 -23.78 -24.10 -2.79
CA PHE A 8 -24.65 -23.00 -3.24
C PHE A 8 -25.72 -22.49 -2.25
N THR A 9 -25.34 -21.40 -1.57
CA THR A 9 -25.95 -20.06 -1.66
C THR A 9 -27.41 -19.81 -1.23
N ALA A 10 -27.56 -18.75 -0.43
CA ALA A 10 -28.77 -17.99 -0.09
C ALA A 10 -29.89 -18.69 0.72
N VAL A 11 -30.55 -17.89 1.59
CA VAL A 11 -32.01 -17.61 1.58
C VAL A 11 -32.40 -16.79 2.83
N LEU A 12 -32.68 -15.50 2.59
CA LEU A 12 -33.73 -14.63 3.19
C LEU A 12 -33.77 -14.41 4.72
N PHE A 13 -33.96 -13.22 5.32
CA PHE A 13 -34.44 -11.85 4.97
C PHE A 13 -35.60 -11.45 5.95
N LEU A 14 -35.83 -10.13 6.08
CA LEU A 14 -37.15 -9.44 6.07
C LEU A 14 -37.90 -9.02 7.38
N LEU A 15 -38.27 -7.72 7.41
CA LEU A 15 -39.41 -7.00 8.06
C LEU A 15 -39.36 -6.65 9.58
N LEU A 16 -39.96 -5.57 10.14
CA LEU A 16 -40.53 -4.23 9.76
C LEU A 16 -40.97 -3.50 11.10
N PHE A 17 -41.50 -2.26 11.27
CA PHE A 17 -42.00 -1.14 10.43
C PHE A 17 -42.19 0.18 11.27
N LEU A 18 -42.04 1.39 10.66
CA LEU A 18 -42.66 2.71 11.03
C LEU A 18 -42.40 3.37 12.43
N ALA A 19 -42.47 4.70 12.67
CA ALA A 19 -42.48 5.92 11.82
C ALA A 19 -42.51 7.26 12.64
N ALA A 20 -42.23 8.38 11.94
CA ALA A 20 -42.82 9.74 12.12
C ALA A 20 -42.36 10.62 13.33
N CYS A 21 -42.27 11.97 13.25
CA CYS A 21 -42.49 12.94 12.15
C CYS A 21 -41.99 14.39 12.44
N ILE A 22 -41.60 15.14 11.38
CA ILE A 22 -41.71 16.62 11.17
C ILE A 22 -40.75 17.57 11.96
N GLY A 23 -40.14 18.58 11.29
CA GLY A 23 -39.21 19.55 11.93
C GLY A 23 -38.96 20.95 11.31
N GLU A 24 -38.74 21.09 9.98
CA GLU A 24 -38.64 22.36 9.18
C GLU A 24 -37.59 23.50 9.50
N LYS A 25 -36.78 23.83 8.47
CA LYS A 25 -36.30 25.18 8.00
C LYS A 25 -35.19 25.96 8.76
N GLY A 26 -34.20 26.53 8.03
CA GLY A 26 -33.22 27.47 8.62
C GLY A 26 -32.19 28.30 7.78
N ALA A 27 -31.90 27.97 6.52
CA ALA A 27 -31.09 28.73 5.51
C ALA A 27 -30.02 29.80 5.92
N ALA A 28 -28.73 29.49 5.66
CA ALA A 28 -27.76 30.25 4.81
C ALA A 28 -27.34 31.73 5.10
N PRO A 29 -26.16 32.22 4.61
CA PRO A 29 -24.86 31.54 4.36
C PRO A 29 -23.59 32.42 4.65
N THR A 30 -22.42 31.92 4.20
CA THR A 30 -21.15 32.64 3.83
C THR A 30 -20.27 33.34 4.89
N ALA A 31 -19.05 32.83 5.04
CA ALA A 31 -17.79 33.60 4.96
C ALA A 31 -16.59 32.67 4.64
N VAL A 32 -15.65 33.09 3.79
CA VAL A 32 -14.43 32.33 3.44
C VAL A 32 -13.18 33.09 3.91
N PRO A 33 -12.20 32.43 4.52
CA PRO A 33 -10.81 32.91 4.62
C PRO A 33 -9.81 32.06 3.82
N THR A 34 -8.85 32.74 3.19
CA THR A 34 -7.67 32.16 2.51
C THR A 34 -6.64 31.53 3.46
N PRO A 35 -5.77 30.61 2.98
CA PRO A 35 -4.84 29.85 3.82
C PRO A 35 -3.71 30.67 4.45
N ILE A 36 -3.08 30.09 5.48
CA ILE A 36 -1.97 30.65 6.26
C ILE A 36 -0.65 30.04 5.77
N ALA A 37 0.45 30.81 5.86
CA ALA A 37 1.73 30.48 5.23
C ALA A 37 2.64 29.57 6.07
N ASN A 38 3.50 28.82 5.36
CA ASN A 38 4.53 27.94 5.89
C ASN A 38 5.45 28.61 6.93
N LYS A 39 5.98 27.81 7.85
CA LYS A 39 6.82 28.25 8.96
C LYS A 39 8.21 27.63 8.83
N GLU A 40 9.24 28.46 8.66
CA GLU A 40 10.61 28.01 8.45
C GLU A 40 11.16 27.19 9.64
N LEU A 41 11.74 26.03 9.36
CA LEU A 41 12.54 25.27 10.33
C LEU A 41 13.87 25.99 10.56
N SER A 42 14.24 26.16 11.84
CA SER A 42 15.43 26.91 12.25
C SER A 42 16.56 25.99 12.73
N THR A 43 17.78 26.21 12.24
CA THR A 43 18.93 25.33 12.50
C THR A 43 19.38 25.30 13.96
N ILE A 44 19.55 24.08 14.49
CA ILE A 44 20.12 23.80 15.81
C ILE A 44 21.46 23.07 15.62
N SER A 45 22.47 23.38 16.44
CA SER A 45 23.81 22.78 16.33
C SER A 45 23.98 21.56 17.23
N LEU A 46 24.52 20.48 16.64
CA LEU A 46 24.77 19.18 17.28
C LEU A 46 25.82 19.24 18.41
N PRO A 47 25.63 18.50 19.52
CA PRO A 47 26.71 18.03 20.37
C PRO A 47 27.29 16.70 19.83
N THR A 48 28.61 16.59 19.70
CA THR A 48 29.27 15.33 19.30
C THR A 48 29.25 14.30 20.42
N ALA A 49 28.62 13.14 20.19
CA ALA A 49 28.72 11.97 21.05
C ALA A 49 29.84 11.03 20.58
N GLU A 50 30.82 10.72 21.45
CA GLU A 50 31.84 9.70 21.18
C GLU A 50 31.29 8.31 21.50
N ALA A 51 31.26 7.42 20.51
CA ALA A 51 30.90 6.02 20.72
C ALA A 51 31.93 5.33 21.64
N SER A 52 31.46 4.69 22.72
CA SER A 52 32.32 3.96 23.65
C SER A 52 31.83 2.52 23.84
N SER A 53 32.66 1.57 23.43
CA SER A 53 32.35 0.13 23.48
C SER A 53 32.53 -0.44 24.90
N PRO A 54 31.54 -1.13 25.50
CA PRO A 54 31.72 -1.78 26.79
C PRO A 54 32.54 -3.07 26.65
N THR A 55 33.73 -3.12 27.25
CA THR A 55 34.53 -4.35 27.37
C THR A 55 33.95 -5.29 28.42
N ALA A 56 33.75 -6.56 28.09
CA ALA A 56 33.26 -7.56 29.03
C ALA A 56 34.35 -8.03 30.02
N GLU A 57 34.04 -8.00 31.31
CA GLU A 57 34.68 -8.85 32.34
C GLU A 57 33.60 -9.70 33.02
N GLY A 58 33.90 -10.98 33.28
CA GLY A 58 32.91 -11.97 33.68
C GLY A 58 32.79 -12.21 35.19
N GLY A 59 31.56 -12.43 35.66
CA GLY A 59 31.24 -13.01 36.96
C GLY A 59 30.33 -14.23 36.80
N SER A 60 30.68 -15.38 37.37
CA SER A 60 29.93 -16.63 37.16
C SER A 60 29.26 -17.15 38.43
N SER A 61 27.97 -17.51 38.32
CA SER A 61 27.28 -18.48 39.18
C SER A 61 25.86 -18.76 38.67
N GLY A 62 25.42 -20.03 38.66
CA GLY A 62 23.99 -20.36 38.51
C GLY A 62 23.58 -21.11 37.23
N SER A 63 24.27 -22.18 36.86
CA SER A 63 23.79 -23.09 35.82
C SER A 63 22.74 -24.07 36.36
N GLU A 64 21.49 -23.97 35.90
CA GLU A 64 20.56 -25.10 35.84
C GLU A 64 20.22 -25.44 34.39
N ASP A 65 19.97 -26.72 34.13
CA ASP A 65 20.07 -27.32 32.81
C ASP A 65 18.71 -27.36 32.07
N ARG A 66 18.63 -26.71 30.91
CA ARG A 66 17.57 -26.89 29.90
C ARG A 66 18.13 -27.25 28.52
N SER A 67 19.22 -28.01 28.46
CA SER A 67 19.82 -28.51 27.22
C SER A 67 19.06 -29.73 26.63
N GLN A 68 17.80 -29.53 26.28
CA GLN A 68 17.06 -30.48 25.42
C GLN A 68 15.86 -29.81 24.72
N MET A 69 16.15 -29.18 23.57
CA MET A 69 15.13 -28.91 22.57
C MET A 69 14.69 -30.24 21.92
N PRO A 70 13.39 -30.53 21.77
CA PRO A 70 12.91 -31.26 20.60
C PRO A 70 13.23 -30.42 19.36
N GLU A 71 13.57 -31.05 18.24
CA GLU A 71 13.62 -30.35 16.95
C GLU A 71 12.19 -29.89 16.62
N GLY A 72 11.96 -28.57 16.65
CA GLY A 72 10.68 -27.97 16.29
C GLY A 72 10.35 -28.33 14.84
N GLU A 73 9.13 -28.83 14.61
CA GLU A 73 8.77 -29.45 13.34
C GLU A 73 8.85 -28.42 12.20
N LEU A 74 9.63 -28.74 11.17
CA LEU A 74 9.91 -27.84 10.05
C LEU A 74 8.60 -27.37 9.41
N LEU A 75 8.47 -26.06 9.19
CA LEU A 75 7.42 -25.50 8.33
C LEU A 75 7.35 -26.30 7.02
N PRO A 76 6.15 -26.72 6.57
CA PRO A 76 6.02 -27.61 5.43
C PRO A 76 6.64 -26.96 4.20
N THR A 77 7.66 -27.60 3.64
CA THR A 77 8.44 -27.08 2.51
C THR A 77 7.64 -27.14 1.20
N ASN A 78 6.62 -26.31 1.10
CA ASN A 78 6.01 -25.95 -0.16
C ASN A 78 7.10 -25.29 -1.01
N SER A 79 7.58 -25.99 -2.02
CA SER A 79 8.40 -25.37 -3.06
C SER A 79 7.61 -24.20 -3.65
N PRO A 80 8.24 -23.04 -3.94
CA PRO A 80 7.53 -21.89 -4.48
C PRO A 80 6.77 -22.32 -5.73
N THR A 81 5.46 -22.36 -5.61
CA THR A 81 4.57 -22.49 -6.77
C THR A 81 4.66 -21.16 -7.51
N PRO A 82 4.76 -21.14 -8.86
CA PRO A 82 4.72 -19.89 -9.59
C PRO A 82 3.52 -19.06 -9.13
N ILE A 83 3.71 -17.77 -8.86
CA ILE A 83 2.62 -16.87 -8.49
C ILE A 83 1.68 -16.80 -9.69
N THR A 84 0.60 -17.57 -9.65
CA THR A 84 -0.47 -17.50 -10.64
C THR A 84 -1.33 -16.30 -10.26
N ASP A 85 -0.92 -15.13 -10.76
CA ASP A 85 -1.86 -14.01 -10.92
C ASP A 85 -3.07 -14.54 -11.70
N ASN A 86 -4.19 -14.71 -11.02
CA ASN A 86 -5.41 -15.32 -11.57
C ASN A 86 -6.24 -14.32 -12.38
N ARG A 87 -5.75 -13.09 -12.55
CA ARG A 87 -6.46 -12.01 -13.24
C ARG A 87 -6.54 -12.25 -14.75
N LEU A 88 -7.38 -11.42 -15.36
CA LEU A 88 -7.92 -11.66 -16.70
C LEU A 88 -6.82 -11.77 -17.76
N PRO A 89 -6.85 -12.80 -18.63
CA PRO A 89 -6.01 -12.80 -19.82
C PRO A 89 -6.40 -11.60 -20.69
N LEU A 90 -5.40 -10.80 -21.06
CA LEU A 90 -5.51 -9.60 -21.89
C LEU A 90 -6.60 -9.75 -22.98
N THR A 91 -7.63 -8.92 -22.90
CA THR A 91 -8.87 -9.12 -23.68
C THR A 91 -8.72 -8.81 -25.18
N ALA A 92 -7.65 -8.09 -25.54
CA ALA A 92 -7.24 -7.81 -26.91
C ALA A 92 -5.90 -8.49 -27.27
N PRO A 93 -5.64 -8.82 -28.54
CA PRO A 93 -4.37 -9.38 -28.98
C PRO A 93 -3.29 -8.30 -29.09
N TYR A 94 -2.76 -7.86 -27.96
CA TYR A 94 -1.60 -6.98 -27.90
C TYR A 94 -0.38 -7.65 -28.55
N PRO A 95 0.41 -6.95 -29.38
CA PRO A 95 1.61 -7.51 -29.97
C PRO A 95 2.77 -7.45 -28.96
N ASN A 96 2.88 -8.46 -28.08
CA ASN A 96 3.89 -8.65 -27.03
C ASN A 96 5.07 -7.65 -27.10
N LEU A 97 6.08 -7.94 -27.94
CA LEU A 97 7.19 -7.03 -28.24
C LEU A 97 6.76 -5.91 -29.21
N SER A 98 6.16 -4.85 -28.68
CA SER A 98 5.60 -3.77 -29.51
C SER A 98 6.62 -2.71 -29.89
N ARG A 99 6.72 -2.42 -31.20
CA ARG A 99 7.80 -1.61 -31.81
C ARG A 99 7.28 -0.34 -32.53
N ALA A 100 6.08 0.11 -32.20
CA ALA A 100 5.48 1.33 -32.75
C ALA A 100 6.21 2.59 -32.25
N PRO A 101 6.26 3.70 -33.02
CA PRO A 101 6.79 4.98 -32.52
C PRO A 101 5.84 5.62 -31.51
N LEU A 102 6.39 6.14 -30.41
CA LEU A 102 5.62 6.82 -29.37
C LEU A 102 5.01 8.14 -29.85
N THR A 103 3.71 8.29 -29.60
CA THR A 103 2.92 9.51 -29.79
C THR A 103 3.19 10.56 -28.71
N ASP A 104 2.76 11.80 -28.94
CA ASP A 104 2.79 12.85 -27.92
C ASP A 104 1.72 12.66 -26.83
N ALA A 105 0.64 11.92 -27.14
CA ALA A 105 -0.45 11.65 -26.19
C ALA A 105 -0.04 10.61 -25.13
N GLU A 106 0.66 9.54 -25.52
CA GLU A 106 1.24 8.58 -24.57
C GLU A 106 2.28 9.26 -23.66
N ARG A 107 3.12 10.14 -24.22
CA ARG A 107 4.07 10.96 -23.43
C ARG A 107 3.37 11.90 -22.45
N LEU A 108 2.26 12.52 -22.84
CA LEU A 108 1.50 13.39 -21.95
C LEU A 108 0.78 12.59 -20.85
N THR A 109 0.21 11.43 -21.19
CA THR A 109 -0.43 10.52 -20.22
C THR A 109 0.56 10.10 -19.14
N ALA A 110 1.79 9.72 -19.51
CA ALA A 110 2.84 9.36 -18.54
C ALA A 110 3.15 10.50 -17.55
N VAL A 111 3.42 11.71 -18.06
CA VAL A 111 3.67 12.88 -17.21
C VAL A 111 2.45 13.19 -16.32
N GLN A 112 1.22 12.97 -16.79
CA GLN A 112 0.02 13.16 -15.98
C GLN A 112 -0.15 12.10 -14.89
N LEU A 113 0.19 10.83 -15.14
CA LEU A 113 0.21 9.79 -14.11
C LEU A 113 1.25 10.08 -13.01
N GLU A 114 2.39 10.67 -13.39
CA GLU A 114 3.49 11.02 -12.49
C GLU A 114 3.28 12.34 -11.72
N THR A 115 2.30 13.19 -12.11
CA THR A 115 2.12 14.54 -11.53
C THR A 115 0.69 14.89 -11.08
N ASN A 116 -0.33 14.13 -11.47
CA ASN A 116 -1.70 14.27 -11.00
C ASN A 116 -2.02 13.17 -9.99
N TYR A 117 -1.37 13.23 -8.83
CA TYR A 117 -1.63 12.30 -7.74
C TYR A 117 -3.07 12.51 -7.20
N PRO A 118 -3.80 11.43 -6.86
CA PRO A 118 -5.05 11.53 -6.11
C PRO A 118 -4.88 12.32 -4.81
N PRO A 119 -5.91 13.08 -4.38
CA PRO A 119 -5.91 13.67 -3.05
C PRO A 119 -6.09 12.58 -2.00
N ASP A 120 -5.49 12.77 -0.83
CA ASP A 120 -5.56 11.85 0.30
C ASP A 120 -7.01 11.66 0.78
N ARG A 121 -7.25 10.51 1.40
CA ARG A 121 -8.51 10.14 2.03
C ARG A 121 -8.70 10.92 3.34
N ASP A 122 -9.85 11.58 3.44
CA ASP A 122 -10.33 12.26 4.65
C ASP A 122 -11.63 11.57 5.06
N ASP A 123 -11.53 10.59 5.97
CA ASP A 123 -12.69 9.84 6.46
C ASP A 123 -13.72 10.73 7.16
N VAL A 124 -13.29 11.80 7.84
CA VAL A 124 -14.24 12.74 8.46
C VAL A 124 -15.05 13.45 7.39
N ALA A 125 -14.43 13.93 6.31
CA ALA A 125 -15.14 14.52 5.17
C ALA A 125 -16.02 13.49 4.43
N LEU A 126 -15.58 12.24 4.28
CA LEU A 126 -16.35 11.18 3.63
C LEU A 126 -17.59 10.78 4.47
N PHE A 127 -17.46 10.65 5.79
CA PHE A 127 -18.58 10.37 6.69
C PHE A 127 -19.56 11.56 6.79
N VAL A 128 -19.06 12.80 6.78
CA VAL A 128 -19.92 14.00 6.67
C VAL A 128 -20.68 14.00 5.32
N ALA A 129 -19.99 13.70 4.22
CA ALA A 129 -20.55 13.71 2.87
C ALA A 129 -21.62 12.63 2.64
N TYR A 130 -21.35 11.38 3.04
CA TYR A 130 -22.17 10.21 2.70
C TYR A 130 -23.04 9.68 3.85
N LYS A 131 -22.52 9.65 5.09
CA LYS A 131 -23.28 9.19 6.27
C LYS A 131 -24.06 10.32 6.95
N GLY A 132 -23.75 11.58 6.62
CA GLY A 132 -24.35 12.75 7.25
C GLY A 132 -23.84 13.00 8.68
N ALA A 133 -22.60 12.59 8.97
CA ALA A 133 -21.95 12.81 10.25
C ALA A 133 -21.83 14.31 10.59
N THR A 134 -21.61 14.62 11.87
CA THR A 134 -21.22 15.97 12.29
C THR A 134 -19.71 16.01 12.44
N PRO A 135 -18.98 16.94 11.79
CA PRO A 135 -17.54 17.04 12.00
C PRO A 135 -17.25 17.41 13.46
N PRO A 136 -16.13 16.90 14.04
CA PRO A 136 -15.74 17.25 15.40
C PRO A 136 -15.42 18.76 15.50
N SER A 137 -15.62 19.36 16.67
CA SER A 137 -15.24 20.76 16.91
C SER A 137 -13.99 20.86 17.80
N ASP A 138 -13.27 21.98 17.67
CA ASP A 138 -12.08 22.29 18.49
C ASP A 138 -12.37 22.32 20.01
N ASP A 139 -13.65 22.43 20.41
CA ASP A 139 -14.11 22.40 21.80
C ASP A 139 -14.40 20.97 22.31
N ASP A 140 -14.40 19.94 21.45
CA ASP A 140 -14.75 18.54 21.77
C ASP A 140 -13.54 17.67 22.19
N THR A 141 -12.30 18.18 22.10
CA THR A 141 -11.09 17.42 22.48
C THR A 141 -11.20 16.86 23.91
N PRO A 142 -11.17 15.53 24.11
CA PRO A 142 -11.37 14.98 25.44
C PRO A 142 -10.20 15.30 26.39
N LEU A 143 -10.48 15.22 27.70
CA LEU A 143 -9.46 15.38 28.73
C LEU A 143 -9.11 14.00 29.28
N ALA A 144 -7.88 13.54 29.04
CA ALA A 144 -7.38 12.26 29.53
C ALA A 144 -7.62 12.06 31.04
N GLU A 145 -8.26 10.94 31.40
CA GLU A 145 -8.34 10.44 32.77
C GLU A 145 -7.47 9.19 32.89
N VAL A 146 -6.34 9.29 33.60
CA VAL A 146 -5.37 8.19 33.72
C VAL A 146 -6.02 6.94 34.31
N LEU A 147 -6.12 5.89 33.49
CA LEU A 147 -6.95 4.73 33.78
C LEU A 147 -6.27 3.76 34.77
N PRO A 148 -6.92 3.40 35.90
CA PRO A 148 -6.33 2.50 36.88
C PRO A 148 -6.41 1.02 36.44
N VAL A 149 -5.38 0.24 36.76
CA VAL A 149 -5.39 -1.23 36.58
C VAL A 149 -6.62 -1.87 37.25
N GLY A 150 -7.30 -2.73 36.49
CA GLY A 150 -8.60 -3.32 36.83
C GLY A 150 -9.81 -2.58 36.23
N THR A 151 -9.59 -1.47 35.52
CA THR A 151 -10.62 -0.83 34.68
C THR A 151 -11.14 -1.80 33.63
N ARG A 152 -12.43 -1.71 33.31
CA ARG A 152 -13.09 -2.46 32.24
C ARG A 152 -13.71 -1.52 31.22
N GLN A 153 -13.55 -1.84 29.95
CA GLN A 153 -14.17 -1.12 28.83
C GLN A 153 -14.70 -2.15 27.82
N ILE A 154 -15.68 -1.75 27.00
CA ILE A 154 -15.97 -2.44 25.74
C ILE A 154 -15.07 -1.82 24.68
N ILE A 155 -14.40 -2.65 23.89
CA ILE A 155 -13.52 -2.23 22.79
C ILE A 155 -13.96 -3.02 21.54
N THR A 156 -13.99 -2.36 20.39
CA THR A 156 -14.23 -2.96 19.08
C THR A 156 -12.93 -3.57 18.56
N VAL A 157 -12.97 -4.79 18.01
CA VAL A 157 -11.84 -5.40 17.28
C VAL A 157 -12.34 -6.11 16.03
N ASN A 158 -11.58 -6.01 14.95
CA ASN A 158 -11.91 -6.63 13.67
C ASN A 158 -11.51 -8.12 13.66
N ASN A 159 -12.35 -8.95 13.04
CA ASN A 159 -12.07 -10.36 12.81
C ASN A 159 -11.45 -10.55 11.42
N THR A 160 -10.12 -10.55 11.29
CA THR A 160 -9.43 -10.44 9.98
C THR A 160 -9.72 -11.57 8.99
N ASP A 161 -10.22 -12.73 9.44
CA ASP A 161 -10.63 -13.83 8.55
C ASP A 161 -12.00 -13.58 7.87
N THR A 162 -12.88 -12.79 8.51
CA THR A 162 -14.21 -12.41 7.99
C THR A 162 -14.33 -10.93 7.65
N ASN A 163 -13.35 -10.14 8.10
CA ASN A 163 -13.25 -8.68 8.14
C ASN A 163 -14.37 -7.97 8.95
N VAL A 164 -15.18 -8.73 9.72
CA VAL A 164 -16.34 -8.19 10.48
C VAL A 164 -15.91 -7.63 11.84
N ASN A 165 -16.50 -6.50 12.24
CA ASN A 165 -16.23 -5.88 13.53
C ASN A 165 -16.96 -6.60 14.68
N THR A 166 -16.21 -6.89 15.75
CA THR A 166 -16.69 -7.56 16.97
C THR A 166 -16.47 -6.67 18.19
N THR A 167 -17.21 -6.90 19.28
CA THR A 167 -17.03 -6.14 20.53
C THR A 167 -16.93 -7.08 21.74
N ALA A 168 -15.94 -6.84 22.59
CA ALA A 168 -15.69 -7.64 23.80
C ALA A 168 -15.41 -6.75 25.02
N GLU A 169 -15.51 -7.31 26.23
CA GLU A 169 -15.10 -6.62 27.46
C GLU A 169 -13.61 -6.85 27.71
N PHE A 170 -12.84 -5.78 27.74
CA PHE A 170 -11.40 -5.79 28.01
C PHE A 170 -11.10 -5.27 29.41
N ILE A 171 -10.03 -5.79 30.01
CA ILE A 171 -9.55 -5.48 31.36
C ILE A 171 -8.14 -4.89 31.26
N LEU A 172 -7.94 -3.68 31.79
CA LEU A 172 -6.62 -3.06 31.89
C LEU A 172 -5.78 -3.78 32.95
N GLN A 173 -4.74 -4.52 32.55
CA GLN A 173 -3.90 -5.32 33.47
C GLN A 173 -2.56 -4.62 33.82
N HIS A 174 -2.01 -3.81 32.92
CA HIS A 174 -0.76 -3.07 33.15
C HIS A 174 -0.79 -1.68 32.49
N VAL A 175 0.04 -0.78 33.01
CA VAL A 175 0.24 0.59 32.53
C VAL A 175 1.76 0.83 32.60
N SER A 176 2.39 1.14 31.47
CA SER A 176 3.79 1.52 31.38
C SER A 176 3.91 3.06 31.31
N ASP A 177 5.11 3.61 31.05
CA ASP A 177 5.23 5.05 30.89
C ASP A 177 4.47 5.52 29.63
N HIS A 178 4.49 4.75 28.52
CA HIS A 178 3.88 5.10 27.23
C HIS A 178 2.66 4.26 26.79
N ALA A 179 2.24 3.21 27.50
CA ALA A 179 1.13 2.36 27.06
C ALA A 179 0.17 1.86 28.16
N TYR A 180 -1.07 1.57 27.74
CA TYR A 180 -2.10 0.85 28.49
C TYR A 180 -2.26 -0.58 27.92
N PHE A 181 -2.02 -1.62 28.73
CA PHE A 181 -2.13 -3.02 28.29
C PHE A 181 -3.47 -3.64 28.71
N TRP A 182 -4.37 -3.78 27.73
CA TRP A 182 -5.70 -4.35 27.86
C TRP A 182 -5.70 -5.83 27.47
N PHE A 183 -6.53 -6.63 28.13
CA PHE A 183 -6.69 -8.06 27.86
C PHE A 183 -8.18 -8.43 27.80
N ASP A 184 -8.54 -9.19 26.78
CA ASP A 184 -9.90 -9.68 26.52
C ASP A 184 -10.41 -10.61 27.63
N ALA A 185 -11.65 -10.39 28.10
CA ALA A 185 -12.33 -11.28 29.05
C ALA A 185 -12.98 -12.51 28.37
N THR A 186 -12.95 -12.58 27.04
CA THR A 186 -13.38 -13.74 26.23
C THR A 186 -12.42 -14.91 26.45
N PRO A 187 -12.91 -16.16 26.61
CA PRO A 187 -12.03 -17.33 26.70
C PRO A 187 -11.07 -17.44 25.51
N GLY A 188 -9.82 -17.86 25.77
CA GLY A 188 -8.80 -18.06 24.74
C GLY A 188 -7.41 -17.55 25.15
N LEU A 189 -7.35 -16.65 26.13
CA LEU A 189 -6.12 -16.11 26.70
C LEU A 189 -5.76 -16.77 28.04
N ASP A 190 -4.46 -16.87 28.33
CA ASP A 190 -3.93 -17.15 29.67
C ASP A 190 -3.78 -15.83 30.46
N GLU A 191 -3.91 -15.89 31.79
CA GLU A 191 -3.71 -14.72 32.66
C GLU A 191 -2.20 -14.36 32.72
N PRO A 192 -1.78 -13.17 32.24
CA PRO A 192 -0.37 -12.80 32.12
C PRO A 192 0.29 -12.65 33.49
N SER A 193 1.54 -13.11 33.65
CA SER A 193 2.22 -12.94 34.94
C SER A 193 2.70 -11.50 35.10
N ARG A 194 2.85 -11.06 36.35
CA ARG A 194 3.41 -9.73 36.67
C ARG A 194 4.82 -9.49 36.13
N ARG A 195 5.56 -10.56 35.82
CA ARG A 195 6.87 -10.44 35.18
C ARG A 195 6.68 -10.08 33.71
N ASP A 196 5.86 -10.85 33.00
CA ASP A 196 5.65 -10.70 31.57
C ASP A 196 4.96 -9.35 31.27
N LEU A 197 4.00 -8.94 32.11
CA LEU A 197 3.41 -7.60 32.07
C LEU A 197 4.47 -6.49 32.15
N GLN A 198 5.45 -6.61 33.05
CA GLN A 198 6.52 -5.63 33.16
C GLN A 198 7.52 -5.75 32.00
N GLU A 199 7.94 -6.96 31.61
CA GLU A 199 8.95 -7.16 30.56
C GLU A 199 8.43 -6.73 29.17
N MET A 200 7.11 -6.82 28.91
CA MET A 200 6.50 -6.25 27.70
C MET A 200 6.23 -4.74 27.81
N GLY A 201 5.94 -4.22 29.01
CA GLY A 201 5.78 -2.78 29.26
C GLY A 201 7.11 -2.02 29.11
N ASP A 202 8.12 -2.42 29.88
CA ASP A 202 9.49 -1.89 29.80
C ASP A 202 10.06 -2.03 28.36
N GLY A 203 9.68 -3.10 27.64
CA GLY A 203 10.08 -3.36 26.26
C GLY A 203 9.38 -2.47 25.21
N PHE A 204 8.08 -2.20 25.37
CA PHE A 204 7.37 -1.27 24.48
C PHE A 204 7.81 0.18 24.72
N ASP A 205 8.07 0.58 25.97
CA ASP A 205 8.59 1.92 26.26
C ASP A 205 9.96 2.17 25.59
N GLU A 206 10.80 1.14 25.40
CA GLU A 206 12.05 1.25 24.61
C GLU A 206 11.78 1.36 23.09
N ILE A 207 10.83 0.58 22.56
CA ILE A 207 10.41 0.65 21.15
C ILE A 207 9.89 2.05 20.81
N TYR A 208 9.04 2.60 21.67
CA TYR A 208 8.43 3.91 21.49
C TYR A 208 9.48 5.02 21.30
N GLU A 209 10.44 5.12 22.22
CA GLU A 209 11.55 6.09 22.15
C GLU A 209 12.48 5.85 20.93
N ARG A 210 12.71 4.59 20.54
CA ARG A 210 13.62 4.25 19.44
C ARG A 210 13.01 4.42 18.05
N SER A 211 11.74 4.06 17.84
CA SER A 211 11.05 4.33 16.57
C SER A 211 10.87 5.84 16.35
N ARG A 212 10.53 6.60 17.40
CA ARG A 212 10.47 8.07 17.34
C ARG A 212 11.81 8.75 17.02
N LEU A 213 12.95 8.07 17.18
CA LEU A 213 14.24 8.62 16.72
C LEU A 213 14.34 8.63 15.17
N TYR A 214 13.85 7.58 14.53
CA TYR A 214 14.08 7.30 13.10
C TYR A 214 12.91 7.61 12.17
N PHE A 215 11.67 7.58 12.67
CA PHE A 215 10.47 7.65 11.81
C PHE A 215 9.60 8.88 12.04
N GLY A 216 9.70 9.58 13.18
CA GLY A 216 8.84 10.75 13.44
C GLY A 216 8.32 10.82 14.88
N GLU A 217 7.09 11.27 15.03
CA GLU A 217 6.28 11.25 16.25
C GLU A 217 4.85 10.86 15.85
N GLU A 218 4.16 10.08 16.66
CA GLU A 218 2.72 9.83 16.51
C GLU A 218 1.87 11.04 16.92
N ALA A 219 0.55 10.98 16.70
CA ALA A 219 -0.38 11.98 17.23
C ALA A 219 -0.37 11.96 18.77
N SER A 220 0.17 13.02 19.39
CA SER A 220 0.51 13.01 20.82
C SER A 220 0.34 14.40 21.48
N PRO A 221 -0.61 14.59 22.42
CA PRO A 221 -1.65 13.64 22.82
C PRO A 221 -2.59 13.29 21.66
N GLY A 222 -3.18 12.11 21.75
CA GLY A 222 -4.01 11.52 20.72
C GLY A 222 -5.43 12.07 20.60
N VAL A 223 -6.28 11.40 19.82
CA VAL A 223 -7.69 11.77 19.62
C VAL A 223 -8.51 11.72 20.92
N ASP A 224 -8.12 10.89 21.89
CA ASP A 224 -8.73 10.85 23.24
C ASP A 224 -8.07 11.79 24.27
N GLY A 225 -7.01 12.50 23.86
CA GLY A 225 -6.26 13.44 24.68
C GLY A 225 -5.23 12.82 25.63
N ASP A 226 -5.05 11.49 25.70
CA ASP A 226 -3.97 10.84 26.44
C ASP A 226 -2.73 10.69 25.52
N PRO A 227 -1.50 10.84 26.03
CA PRO A 227 -0.28 10.47 25.31
C PRO A 227 0.09 8.97 25.40
N ARG A 228 -0.80 8.10 25.91
CA ARG A 228 -0.55 6.64 25.99
C ARG A 228 -1.29 5.85 24.92
N ILE A 229 -0.53 4.98 24.25
CA ILE A 229 -1.06 4.04 23.27
C ILE A 229 -1.80 2.89 23.97
N HIS A 230 -2.96 2.51 23.43
CA HIS A 230 -3.77 1.41 23.91
C HIS A 230 -3.38 0.09 23.23
N ILE A 231 -2.69 -0.81 23.95
CA ILE A 231 -2.29 -2.13 23.45
C ILE A 231 -3.35 -3.16 23.85
N VAL A 232 -4.15 -3.61 22.87
CA VAL A 232 -5.37 -4.39 23.05
C VAL A 232 -5.11 -5.86 22.72
N ASN A 233 -4.84 -6.67 23.75
CA ASN A 233 -4.61 -8.11 23.62
C ASN A 233 -5.95 -8.85 23.51
N ALA A 234 -6.39 -9.09 22.28
CA ALA A 234 -7.65 -9.72 21.93
C ALA A 234 -7.56 -11.26 21.95
N SER A 235 -8.69 -11.93 22.24
CA SER A 235 -8.78 -13.38 22.11
C SER A 235 -8.80 -13.80 20.63
N PRO A 236 -8.11 -14.88 20.24
CA PRO A 236 -8.21 -15.47 18.89
C PRO A 236 -9.65 -15.75 18.42
N LEU A 237 -10.60 -15.93 19.34
CA LEU A 237 -12.02 -16.15 19.02
C LEU A 237 -12.76 -14.89 18.56
N ASN A 238 -12.18 -13.70 18.75
CA ASN A 238 -12.69 -12.44 18.22
C ASN A 238 -11.89 -12.01 16.97
N LEU A 239 -10.62 -12.42 16.85
CA LEU A 239 -9.74 -12.07 15.72
C LEU A 239 -9.86 -12.95 14.48
N CYS A 240 -10.21 -14.23 14.61
CA CYS A 240 -10.18 -15.22 13.52
C CYS A 240 -11.46 -16.09 13.48
N ASP A 241 -11.79 -16.73 12.34
CA ASP A 241 -12.98 -17.61 12.17
C ASP A 241 -12.69 -19.04 12.67
N ILE A 242 -12.48 -19.16 13.98
CA ILE A 242 -12.02 -20.39 14.62
C ILE A 242 -12.84 -20.79 15.84
N GLY A 243 -12.93 -22.09 16.12
CA GLY A 243 -13.59 -22.62 17.31
C GLY A 243 -12.74 -22.53 18.59
N PRO A 244 -13.35 -22.66 19.79
CA PRO A 244 -12.64 -22.73 21.08
C PRO A 244 -11.65 -23.91 21.26
N THR A 245 -11.49 -24.77 20.25
CA THR A 245 -10.49 -25.85 20.20
C THR A 245 -9.42 -25.64 19.13
N GLU A 246 -9.46 -24.50 18.44
CA GLU A 246 -8.69 -24.18 17.23
C GLU A 246 -7.87 -22.88 17.42
N LEU A 247 -7.65 -22.47 18.67
CA LEU A 247 -6.93 -21.24 19.07
C LEU A 247 -5.50 -21.12 18.51
N ASP A 248 -4.87 -22.24 18.11
CA ASP A 248 -3.53 -22.29 17.51
C ASP A 248 -3.54 -22.04 15.98
N PHE A 249 -4.72 -21.84 15.36
CA PHE A 249 -4.88 -21.60 13.92
C PHE A 249 -5.20 -20.14 13.56
N CYS A 250 -5.26 -19.24 14.54
CA CYS A 250 -5.32 -17.80 14.29
C CYS A 250 -3.90 -17.28 14.08
N TYR A 251 -3.53 -17.01 12.83
CA TYR A 251 -2.16 -16.68 12.41
C TYR A 251 -1.83 -15.18 12.45
N LEU A 252 -2.82 -14.32 12.66
CA LEU A 252 -2.64 -12.90 12.92
C LEU A 252 -1.76 -12.68 14.17
N ALA A 253 -0.74 -11.83 14.06
CA ALA A 253 0.11 -11.43 15.19
C ALA A 253 -0.44 -10.17 15.88
N GLY A 254 -0.77 -9.15 15.08
CA GLY A 254 -1.48 -7.94 15.48
C GLY A 254 -1.83 -7.09 14.26
N TYR A 255 -2.41 -5.92 14.48
CA TYR A 255 -2.59 -4.85 13.49
C TYR A 255 -2.79 -3.46 14.16
N PHE A 256 -2.38 -2.41 13.47
CA PHE A 256 -2.84 -1.02 13.64
C PHE A 256 -4.03 -0.72 12.71
N SER A 257 -4.91 0.20 13.10
CA SER A 257 -5.95 0.72 12.20
C SER A 257 -6.15 2.23 12.41
N SER A 258 -6.02 3.01 11.34
CA SER A 258 -6.32 4.45 11.36
C SER A 258 -7.81 4.75 11.60
N HIS A 259 -8.70 3.78 11.37
CA HIS A 259 -10.13 3.88 11.72
C HIS A 259 -10.35 4.16 13.20
N ASP A 260 -9.50 3.61 14.08
CA ASP A 260 -9.59 3.85 15.51
C ASP A 260 -9.17 5.26 15.93
N LEU A 261 -8.54 6.05 15.04
CA LEU A 261 -8.25 7.47 15.26
C LEU A 261 -9.45 8.39 14.96
N ILE A 262 -10.55 7.86 14.43
CA ILE A 262 -11.76 8.63 14.09
C ILE A 262 -12.60 8.89 15.35
N PRO A 263 -13.05 10.14 15.62
CA PRO A 263 -13.93 10.40 16.76
C PRO A 263 -15.27 9.64 16.68
N GLN A 264 -15.75 9.08 17.80
CA GLN A 264 -17.03 8.37 17.89
C GLN A 264 -18.28 9.21 17.56
N SER A 265 -18.14 10.53 17.43
CA SER A 265 -19.16 11.45 16.91
C SER A 265 -19.29 11.43 15.38
N VAL A 266 -18.27 10.92 14.69
CA VAL A 266 -18.19 10.73 13.24
C VAL A 266 -18.55 9.29 12.88
N ASP A 267 -17.84 8.31 13.44
CA ASP A 267 -18.18 6.88 13.33
C ASP A 267 -18.32 6.21 14.72
N PRO A 268 -19.53 5.80 15.12
CA PRO A 268 -19.78 5.06 16.37
C PRO A 268 -19.13 3.66 16.49
N THR A 269 -18.53 3.11 15.43
CA THR A 269 -17.84 1.80 15.47
C THR A 269 -16.39 1.91 15.96
N SER A 270 -15.74 3.05 15.66
CA SER A 270 -14.36 3.36 16.02
C SER A 270 -14.15 3.35 17.54
N ASN A 271 -12.96 2.96 18.01
CA ASN A 271 -12.59 3.07 19.42
C ASN A 271 -12.18 4.48 19.86
N ALA A 272 -11.99 5.42 18.92
CA ALA A 272 -11.56 6.80 19.13
C ALA A 272 -10.34 6.92 20.08
N ARG A 273 -9.23 6.25 19.72
CA ARG A 273 -7.91 6.32 20.38
C ARG A 273 -6.82 5.69 19.50
N GLU A 274 -5.59 6.02 19.85
CA GLU A 274 -4.36 5.45 19.32
C GLU A 274 -4.16 4.04 19.91
N MET A 275 -4.43 3.00 19.12
CA MET A 275 -4.34 1.61 19.56
C MET A 275 -3.73 0.62 18.56
N PHE A 276 -3.21 -0.48 19.12
CA PHE A 276 -2.89 -1.72 18.39
C PHE A 276 -3.77 -2.84 18.90
N VAL A 277 -4.24 -3.69 18.01
CA VAL A 277 -4.90 -4.95 18.37
C VAL A 277 -3.92 -6.08 18.19
N MET A 278 -3.57 -6.75 19.29
CA MET A 278 -2.61 -7.85 19.33
C MET A 278 -3.32 -9.18 19.56
N ASN A 279 -2.84 -10.25 18.94
CA ASN A 279 -3.23 -11.61 19.31
C ASN A 279 -2.67 -11.92 20.69
N GLY A 280 -3.53 -11.87 21.71
CA GLY A 280 -3.12 -11.94 23.12
C GLY A 280 -2.44 -13.25 23.52
N ARG A 281 -2.45 -14.28 22.67
CA ARG A 281 -1.67 -15.52 22.90
C ARG A 281 -0.18 -15.38 22.57
N GLY A 282 0.22 -14.35 21.81
CA GLY A 282 1.61 -13.98 21.61
C GLY A 282 2.24 -13.26 22.82
N PHE A 283 1.44 -12.81 23.79
CA PHE A 283 1.92 -11.99 24.90
C PHE A 283 3.03 -12.70 25.71
N GLY A 284 4.21 -12.08 25.79
CA GLY A 284 5.37 -12.63 26.49
C GLY A 284 6.17 -13.71 25.72
N TYR A 285 5.81 -14.00 24.47
CA TYR A 285 6.58 -14.86 23.57
C TYR A 285 7.48 -14.02 22.64
N PRO A 286 8.54 -14.62 22.04
CA PRO A 286 9.21 -14.04 20.87
C PRO A 286 8.19 -13.94 19.71
N GLY A 287 8.19 -12.85 18.93
CA GLY A 287 7.11 -12.55 17.98
C GLY A 287 5.98 -11.68 18.57
N TYR A 288 6.31 -10.73 19.45
CA TYR A 288 5.34 -9.79 20.06
C TYR A 288 5.87 -8.35 20.10
N LEU A 289 7.15 -8.16 20.47
CA LEU A 289 7.78 -6.83 20.55
C LEU A 289 8.32 -6.34 19.19
N ASP A 290 8.64 -7.26 18.28
CA ASP A 290 8.85 -7.04 16.85
C ASP A 290 7.55 -6.54 16.20
N THR A 291 6.45 -7.29 16.33
CA THR A 291 5.14 -6.86 15.82
C THR A 291 4.70 -5.50 16.38
N LEU A 292 4.89 -5.22 17.68
CA LEU A 292 4.59 -3.89 18.23
C LEU A 292 5.49 -2.76 17.68
N ALA A 293 6.69 -3.06 17.19
CA ALA A 293 7.54 -2.07 16.52
C ALA A 293 7.12 -1.86 15.05
N HIS A 294 6.63 -2.91 14.39
CA HIS A 294 6.00 -2.87 13.06
C HIS A 294 4.74 -2.00 13.09
N GLU A 295 3.76 -2.33 13.94
CA GLU A 295 2.49 -1.57 14.02
C GLU A 295 2.69 -0.12 14.47
N PHE A 296 3.70 0.17 15.32
CA PHE A 296 3.99 1.55 15.73
C PHE A 296 4.60 2.39 14.58
N ARG A 297 5.24 1.79 13.57
CA ARG A 297 5.63 2.54 12.36
C ARG A 297 4.40 3.05 11.60
N HIS A 298 3.36 2.22 11.47
CA HIS A 298 2.10 2.58 10.81
C HIS A 298 1.32 3.67 11.59
N MET A 299 1.40 3.65 12.93
CA MET A 299 0.82 4.72 13.75
C MET A 299 1.61 6.04 13.68
N ILE A 300 2.94 6.00 13.53
CA ILE A 300 3.73 7.20 13.23
C ILE A 300 3.43 7.73 11.81
N GLU A 301 3.24 6.83 10.85
CA GLU A 301 2.90 7.14 9.45
C GLU A 301 1.66 8.04 9.37
N ALA A 302 0.56 7.60 9.99
CA ALA A 302 -0.74 8.26 10.00
C ALA A 302 -0.76 9.72 10.52
N ASN A 303 0.37 10.23 11.02
CA ASN A 303 0.56 11.62 11.46
C ASN A 303 1.29 12.51 10.42
N TYR A 304 1.82 11.95 9.31
CA TYR A 304 2.63 12.66 8.31
C TYR A 304 2.19 12.44 6.86
N ASP A 305 2.04 11.17 6.47
CA ASP A 305 1.59 10.74 5.14
C ASP A 305 0.89 9.38 5.30
N SER A 306 -0.05 9.05 4.43
CA SER A 306 -0.71 7.73 4.40
C SER A 306 -0.92 7.23 2.97
N ASN A 307 -0.48 8.00 1.98
CA ASN A 307 -0.69 7.82 0.55
C ASN A 307 0.63 7.39 -0.15
N ASP A 308 1.57 6.83 0.62
CA ASP A 308 2.82 6.29 0.09
C ASP A 308 2.65 4.83 -0.41
N TRP A 309 3.65 4.34 -1.12
CA TRP A 309 3.58 3.05 -1.83
C TRP A 309 3.77 1.85 -0.90
N ASP A 310 3.11 0.72 -1.22
CA ASP A 310 3.11 -0.55 -0.46
C ASP A 310 4.48 -0.97 0.11
N TRP A 311 5.55 -0.78 -0.67
CA TRP A 311 6.92 -1.17 -0.30
C TRP A 311 7.60 -0.17 0.67
N GLU A 312 7.15 1.08 0.72
CA GLU A 312 7.56 2.05 1.73
C GLU A 312 6.89 1.63 3.04
N VAL A 313 5.57 1.75 3.11
CA VAL A 313 4.69 1.46 4.27
C VAL A 313 5.17 0.21 5.03
N GLU A 314 5.11 -0.95 4.38
CA GLU A 314 5.47 -2.21 5.04
C GLU A 314 6.99 -2.43 5.09
N GLY A 315 7.76 -1.87 4.16
CA GLY A 315 9.22 -2.03 4.14
C GLY A 315 9.93 -1.23 5.23
N SER A 316 9.36 -0.09 5.62
CA SER A 316 9.85 0.76 6.70
C SER A 316 9.38 0.24 8.07
N ALA A 317 8.21 -0.41 8.13
CA ALA A 317 7.75 -1.14 9.32
C ALA A 317 8.60 -2.39 9.60
N MET A 318 8.91 -3.21 8.58
CA MET A 318 9.90 -4.29 8.69
C MET A 318 11.32 -3.76 9.03
N LEU A 319 11.67 -2.53 8.64
CA LEU A 319 12.91 -1.88 9.05
C LEU A 319 12.86 -1.41 10.50
N ALA A 320 11.69 -0.99 11.01
CA ALA A 320 11.50 -0.60 12.41
C ALA A 320 11.83 -1.78 13.35
N GLU A 321 11.38 -3.00 13.02
CA GLU A 321 11.79 -4.24 13.72
C GLU A 321 13.31 -4.33 13.88
N GLU A 322 14.08 -4.21 12.80
CA GLU A 322 15.54 -4.25 12.86
C GLU A 322 16.12 -3.08 13.68
N LEU A 323 15.63 -1.85 13.48
CA LEU A 323 16.14 -0.67 14.15
C LEU A 323 15.85 -0.65 15.66
N VAL A 324 14.84 -1.39 16.15
CA VAL A 324 14.66 -1.67 17.59
C VAL A 324 15.40 -2.93 18.07
N GLY A 325 15.78 -3.85 17.18
CA GLY A 325 16.72 -4.94 17.47
C GLY A 325 16.29 -6.35 17.08
N TYR A 326 15.23 -6.49 16.28
CA TYR A 326 14.64 -7.76 15.85
C TYR A 326 14.79 -8.01 14.33
N PRO A 327 16.00 -8.05 13.74
CA PRO A 327 16.21 -8.17 12.29
C PRO A 327 15.82 -9.53 11.68
N GLY A 328 15.22 -10.43 12.47
CA GLY A 328 15.08 -11.84 12.14
C GLY A 328 14.15 -12.10 10.96
N ASP A 329 12.96 -11.48 10.97
CA ASP A 329 11.97 -11.73 9.93
C ASP A 329 12.26 -10.93 8.65
N GLY A 330 12.64 -9.65 8.76
CA GLY A 330 13.13 -8.85 7.62
C GLY A 330 14.18 -9.59 6.76
N ILE A 331 15.23 -10.15 7.39
CA ILE A 331 16.26 -10.93 6.69
C ILE A 331 15.71 -12.27 6.13
N TYR A 332 14.74 -12.90 6.80
CA TYR A 332 14.09 -14.10 6.28
C TYR A 332 13.23 -13.81 5.03
N ARG A 333 12.32 -12.83 5.11
CA ARG A 333 11.44 -12.39 4.02
C ARG A 333 12.25 -11.89 2.82
N ALA A 334 13.30 -11.10 3.06
CA ALA A 334 14.28 -10.68 2.04
C ALA A 334 14.83 -11.87 1.22
N ASN A 335 15.25 -12.93 1.92
CA ASN A 335 15.79 -14.13 1.33
C ASN A 335 14.75 -14.99 0.59
N LEU A 336 13.45 -14.67 0.67
CA LEU A 336 12.42 -15.19 -0.23
C LEU A 336 12.29 -14.36 -1.50
N PHE A 337 12.24 -13.02 -1.40
CA PHE A 337 12.25 -12.11 -2.57
C PHE A 337 13.43 -12.37 -3.51
N LEU A 338 14.63 -12.53 -2.95
CA LEU A 338 15.88 -12.76 -3.68
C LEU A 338 15.91 -14.04 -4.54
N GLN A 339 14.92 -14.93 -4.40
CA GLN A 339 14.75 -16.12 -5.24
C GLN A 339 13.99 -15.82 -6.55
N ASN A 340 13.25 -14.72 -6.62
CA ASN A 340 12.60 -14.20 -7.83
C ASN A 340 12.57 -12.66 -7.81
N PRO A 341 13.62 -11.96 -8.27
CA PRO A 341 13.66 -10.49 -8.28
C PRO A 341 12.77 -9.85 -9.36
N ASP A 342 12.15 -10.64 -10.23
CA ASP A 342 11.10 -10.18 -11.13
C ASP A 342 9.75 -10.08 -10.38
N GLN A 343 9.67 -9.10 -9.48
CA GLN A 343 8.48 -8.71 -8.72
C GLN A 343 8.34 -7.18 -8.75
N GLN A 344 7.16 -6.68 -9.13
CA GLN A 344 6.91 -5.25 -9.31
C GLN A 344 6.95 -4.50 -7.97
N LEU A 345 7.92 -3.60 -7.80
CA LEU A 345 8.10 -2.86 -6.55
C LEU A 345 6.86 -2.03 -6.16
N ASN A 346 6.19 -1.40 -7.13
CA ASN A 346 5.01 -0.55 -6.90
C ASN A 346 3.67 -1.27 -7.20
N ARG A 347 3.59 -2.57 -6.92
CA ARG A 347 2.36 -3.40 -6.99
C ARG A 347 2.51 -4.68 -6.16
N TRP A 348 1.79 -4.77 -5.05
CA TRP A 348 1.67 -6.01 -4.28
C TRP A 348 0.58 -6.97 -4.84
N THR A 349 0.34 -8.10 -4.16
CA THR A 349 -0.67 -9.10 -4.58
C THR A 349 -1.51 -9.60 -3.40
N ASP A 350 -2.78 -9.88 -3.69
CA ASP A 350 -3.75 -10.65 -2.89
C ASP A 350 -3.31 -12.10 -2.52
N GLY A 351 -2.12 -12.52 -2.94
CA GLY A 351 -1.59 -13.86 -2.76
C GLY A 351 -0.56 -13.95 -1.63
N ASN A 352 0.64 -14.41 -1.97
CA ASN A 352 1.73 -14.55 -1.01
C ASN A 352 2.50 -13.24 -0.89
N THR A 353 2.11 -12.39 0.06
CA THR A 353 2.76 -11.10 0.34
C THR A 353 4.16 -11.22 0.96
N ILE A 354 4.52 -12.34 1.58
CA ILE A 354 5.78 -12.49 2.36
C ILE A 354 7.04 -12.05 1.58
N PRO A 355 7.24 -12.36 0.28
CA PRO A 355 8.36 -11.84 -0.49
C PRO A 355 8.30 -10.31 -0.69
N TYR A 356 7.12 -9.72 -0.84
CA TYR A 356 6.96 -8.28 -1.05
C TYR A 356 7.37 -7.46 0.20
N TYR A 357 7.05 -7.93 1.41
CA TYR A 357 7.65 -7.40 2.65
C TYR A 357 9.18 -7.46 2.62
N GLY A 358 9.74 -8.56 2.11
CA GLY A 358 11.18 -8.74 1.92
C GLY A 358 11.79 -7.79 0.89
N GLN A 359 11.04 -7.46 -0.16
CA GLN A 359 11.42 -6.47 -1.18
C GLN A 359 11.44 -5.06 -0.59
N GLY A 360 10.36 -4.68 0.10
CA GLY A 360 10.25 -3.40 0.81
C GLY A 360 11.35 -3.23 1.84
N TYR A 361 11.52 -4.19 2.76
CA TYR A 361 12.60 -4.19 3.76
C TYR A 361 13.99 -4.01 3.14
N LEU A 362 14.33 -4.75 2.08
CA LEU A 362 15.64 -4.61 1.45
C LEU A 362 15.86 -3.26 0.77
N LEU A 363 14.83 -2.63 0.21
CA LEU A 363 14.95 -1.29 -0.36
C LEU A 363 15.02 -0.24 0.75
N ASN A 364 14.13 -0.30 1.74
CA ASN A 364 14.12 0.64 2.84
C ASN A 364 15.40 0.58 3.69
N ARG A 365 15.91 -0.62 3.96
CA ARG A 365 17.21 -0.78 4.63
C ARG A 365 18.39 -0.26 3.79
N TYR A 366 18.30 -0.34 2.46
CA TYR A 366 19.29 0.24 1.57
C TYR A 366 19.22 1.77 1.53
N ILE A 367 18.02 2.36 1.50
CA ILE A 367 17.79 3.80 1.66
C ILE A 367 18.38 4.27 3.00
N PHE A 368 18.11 3.56 4.10
CA PHE A 368 18.70 3.84 5.41
C PHE A 368 20.24 3.78 5.40
N ASN A 369 20.85 2.80 4.72
CA ASN A 369 22.30 2.73 4.56
C ASN A 369 22.88 3.90 3.74
N ARG A 370 22.13 4.50 2.81
CA ARG A 370 22.55 5.64 1.97
C ARG A 370 22.28 7.00 2.62
N LEU A 371 21.20 7.15 3.38
CA LEU A 371 20.78 8.39 4.03
C LEU A 371 21.33 8.55 5.46
N GLY A 372 21.40 7.45 6.22
CA GLY A 372 21.56 7.50 7.68
C GLY A 372 20.32 8.03 8.40
N GLY A 373 20.21 7.78 9.70
CA GLY A 373 18.96 7.97 10.45
C GLY A 373 18.35 9.38 10.44
N GLU A 374 19.14 10.45 10.35
CA GLU A 374 18.61 11.83 10.32
C GLU A 374 17.91 12.15 8.98
N LEU A 375 18.51 11.77 7.85
CA LEU A 375 17.91 11.96 6.53
C LEU A 375 16.85 10.89 6.22
N TYR A 376 16.99 9.69 6.78
CA TYR A 376 15.94 8.67 6.70
C TYR A 376 14.66 9.12 7.42
N ARG A 377 14.78 9.79 8.58
CA ARG A 377 13.61 10.44 9.21
C ARG A 377 13.01 11.53 8.31
N ALA A 378 13.83 12.33 7.66
CA ALA A 378 13.35 13.36 6.73
C ALA A 378 12.67 12.78 5.47
N PHE A 379 12.96 11.52 5.13
CA PHE A 379 12.29 10.72 4.10
C PHE A 379 10.96 10.14 4.63
N ALA A 380 10.98 9.41 5.75
CA ALA A 380 9.80 8.79 6.36
C ALA A 380 8.79 9.77 7.00
N THR A 381 9.04 11.08 6.95
CA THR A 381 8.07 12.13 7.30
C THR A 381 7.91 13.17 6.18
N TYR A 382 8.22 12.81 4.93
CA TYR A 382 7.97 13.67 3.77
C TYR A 382 6.49 13.51 3.34
N PRO A 383 5.71 14.60 3.17
CA PRO A 383 4.33 14.53 2.71
C PRO A 383 4.28 14.45 1.17
N GLY A 384 4.36 13.24 0.64
CA GLY A 384 4.29 12.89 -0.78
C GLY A 384 5.17 11.69 -1.15
N PRO A 385 4.88 10.99 -2.27
CA PRO A 385 5.40 9.64 -2.54
C PRO A 385 6.91 9.48 -2.45
N ALA A 386 7.36 8.35 -1.90
CA ALA A 386 8.75 8.03 -1.56
C ALA A 386 9.81 8.38 -2.62
N PHE A 387 9.54 8.17 -3.92
CA PHE A 387 10.52 8.52 -4.96
C PHE A 387 10.66 10.04 -5.16
N THR A 388 9.58 10.82 -4.98
CA THR A 388 9.64 12.29 -4.95
C THR A 388 10.36 12.79 -3.69
N ALA A 389 10.15 12.16 -2.54
CA ALA A 389 10.91 12.44 -1.33
C ALA A 389 12.43 12.23 -1.54
N LEU A 390 12.83 11.14 -2.22
CA LEU A 390 14.24 10.88 -2.55
C LEU A 390 14.83 11.87 -3.58
N ASP A 391 14.05 12.31 -4.57
CA ASP A 391 14.47 13.33 -5.55
C ASP A 391 14.70 14.70 -4.87
N ASP A 392 13.77 15.14 -4.01
CA ASP A 392 13.87 16.40 -3.28
C ASP A 392 15.00 16.37 -2.24
N LEU A 393 15.16 15.27 -1.49
CA LEU A 393 16.27 15.12 -0.53
C LEU A 393 17.62 15.07 -1.23
N ALA A 394 17.73 14.40 -2.39
CA ALA A 394 18.94 14.41 -3.21
C ALA A 394 19.34 15.84 -3.63
N GLN A 395 18.38 16.64 -4.10
CA GLN A 395 18.62 18.03 -4.46
C GLN A 395 18.92 18.94 -3.25
N GLN A 396 18.22 18.75 -2.13
CA GLN A 396 18.35 19.59 -0.94
C GLN A 396 19.68 19.39 -0.21
N TYR A 397 20.21 18.16 -0.20
CA TYR A 397 21.39 17.78 0.59
C TYR A 397 22.66 17.48 -0.22
N ASP A 398 22.64 17.64 -1.56
CA ASP A 398 23.79 17.39 -2.47
C ASP A 398 24.32 15.96 -2.35
N LEU A 399 23.41 14.97 -2.42
CA LEU A 399 23.69 13.55 -2.21
C LEU A 399 24.43 12.90 -3.40
N ASP A 400 24.99 11.70 -3.18
CA ASP A 400 25.80 10.98 -4.19
C ASP A 400 24.98 10.21 -5.25
N PHE A 401 23.68 10.50 -5.33
CA PHE A 401 22.71 10.04 -6.33
C PHE A 401 21.77 11.19 -6.69
N ALA A 402 21.27 11.23 -7.92
CA ALA A 402 20.46 12.34 -8.42
C ALA A 402 18.96 12.25 -8.07
N GLY A 403 18.51 11.10 -7.55
CA GLY A 403 17.11 10.86 -7.19
C GLY A 403 16.76 9.39 -6.96
N GLY A 404 15.50 9.10 -6.63
CA GLY A 404 15.00 7.77 -6.27
C GLY A 404 15.21 6.71 -7.35
N LEU A 405 15.07 7.09 -8.63
CA LEU A 405 15.33 6.17 -9.76
C LEU A 405 16.82 5.76 -9.83
N GLU A 406 17.76 6.67 -9.57
CA GLU A 406 19.19 6.31 -9.56
C GLU A 406 19.50 5.42 -8.35
N LEU A 407 18.97 5.74 -7.17
CA LEU A 407 19.11 4.91 -5.97
C LEU A 407 18.57 3.49 -6.17
N TRP A 408 17.41 3.34 -6.82
CA TRP A 408 16.82 2.03 -7.16
C TRP A 408 17.68 1.24 -8.16
N LEU A 409 18.23 1.87 -9.20
CA LEU A 409 19.15 1.20 -10.13
C LEU A 409 20.45 0.75 -9.45
N ASP A 410 20.93 1.53 -8.50
CA ASP A 410 22.07 1.21 -7.62
C ASP A 410 21.73 0.05 -6.65
N TRP A 411 20.50 -0.01 -6.15
CA TRP A 411 19.98 -1.09 -5.31
C TRP A 411 19.91 -2.42 -6.08
N LEU A 412 19.40 -2.41 -7.32
CA LEU A 412 19.40 -3.59 -8.18
C LEU A 412 20.81 -4.18 -8.35
N VAL A 413 21.84 -3.34 -8.37
CA VAL A 413 23.25 -3.79 -8.38
C VAL A 413 23.65 -4.36 -7.01
N ALA A 414 23.31 -3.70 -5.91
CA ALA A 414 23.57 -4.20 -4.55
C ALA A 414 22.99 -5.61 -4.33
N LEU A 415 21.75 -5.87 -4.77
CA LEU A 415 21.12 -7.20 -4.72
C LEU A 415 21.98 -8.31 -5.36
N ALA A 416 22.82 -8.00 -6.35
CA ALA A 416 23.70 -8.96 -7.03
C ALA A 416 25.14 -9.03 -6.48
N ILE A 417 25.65 -8.02 -5.76
CA ILE A 417 27.09 -7.95 -5.38
C ILE A 417 27.41 -7.58 -3.93
N HIS A 418 26.44 -7.28 -3.07
CA HIS A 418 26.69 -6.80 -1.69
C HIS A 418 27.58 -7.72 -0.84
N ASN A 419 27.50 -9.04 -1.03
CA ASN A 419 28.28 -10.02 -0.27
C ASN A 419 29.77 -10.09 -0.65
N ARG A 420 30.22 -9.26 -1.60
CA ARG A 420 31.60 -9.26 -2.08
C ARG A 420 32.48 -8.30 -1.28
N PRO A 421 33.62 -8.75 -0.72
CA PRO A 421 34.55 -7.90 0.02
C PRO A 421 35.35 -6.93 -0.86
N ASP A 422 35.15 -6.96 -2.17
CA ASP A 422 35.70 -6.03 -3.16
C ASP A 422 34.63 -5.16 -3.85
N ALA A 423 33.37 -5.22 -3.42
CA ALA A 423 32.34 -4.25 -3.81
C ALA A 423 32.56 -2.89 -3.13
N ALA A 424 32.02 -1.82 -3.74
CA ALA A 424 32.00 -0.50 -3.11
C ALA A 424 31.01 -0.45 -1.95
N GLU A 425 31.34 0.30 -0.90
CA GLU A 425 30.55 0.45 0.34
C GLU A 425 29.09 0.86 0.08
N LYS A 426 28.84 1.67 -0.94
CA LYS A 426 27.48 2.07 -1.34
C LYS A 426 26.56 0.92 -1.77
N TYR A 427 27.07 -0.28 -1.99
CA TYR A 427 26.31 -1.49 -2.32
C TYR A 427 26.11 -2.44 -1.13
N ALA A 428 26.41 -2.03 0.11
CA ALA A 428 26.27 -2.88 1.29
C ALA A 428 24.79 -3.09 1.70
N LEU A 429 24.46 -4.33 2.08
CA LEU A 429 23.18 -4.74 2.69
C LEU A 429 23.46 -5.44 4.04
N ALA A 430 22.40 -5.82 4.76
CA ALA A 430 22.51 -6.46 6.08
C ALA A 430 23.22 -7.84 6.02
N ASP A 431 23.86 -8.22 7.13
CA ASP A 431 24.48 -9.55 7.28
C ASP A 431 23.41 -10.66 7.20
N GLY A 432 23.70 -11.75 6.49
CA GLY A 432 22.77 -12.88 6.31
C GLY A 432 21.81 -12.74 5.12
N VAL A 433 21.82 -11.60 4.43
CA VAL A 433 21.15 -11.45 3.12
C VAL A 433 21.92 -12.25 2.04
N HIS A 434 21.20 -12.91 1.14
CA HIS A 434 21.76 -13.62 0.00
C HIS A 434 21.84 -12.71 -1.24
N THR A 435 22.84 -12.89 -2.11
CA THR A 435 22.79 -12.27 -3.45
C THR A 435 21.81 -12.98 -4.37
N VAL A 436 21.10 -12.20 -5.19
CA VAL A 436 20.35 -12.69 -6.36
C VAL A 436 21.21 -13.66 -7.16
N ARG A 437 20.59 -14.73 -7.65
CA ARG A 437 21.22 -15.71 -8.53
C ARG A 437 20.86 -15.42 -10.00
N PRO A 438 21.81 -14.97 -10.84
CA PRO A 438 21.53 -14.70 -12.25
C PRO A 438 21.30 -16.00 -13.05
N ASP A 439 20.31 -15.98 -13.93
CA ASP A 439 19.91 -17.10 -14.77
C ASP A 439 20.72 -17.20 -16.07
N ALA A 440 20.39 -18.16 -16.94
CA ALA A 440 20.93 -18.22 -18.29
C ALA A 440 20.17 -17.27 -19.24
N LEU A 441 20.86 -16.70 -20.23
CA LEU A 441 20.24 -15.84 -21.26
C LEU A 441 19.01 -16.51 -21.91
N PRO A 442 17.90 -15.78 -22.10
CA PRO A 442 16.68 -16.33 -22.68
C PRO A 442 16.88 -16.65 -24.17
N THR A 443 16.20 -17.69 -24.65
CA THR A 443 16.28 -18.14 -26.06
C THR A 443 15.14 -17.61 -26.95
N SER A 444 14.27 -16.78 -26.39
CA SER A 444 13.07 -16.23 -27.03
C SER A 444 12.85 -14.77 -26.62
N GLU A 445 11.74 -14.20 -27.06
CA GLU A 445 11.09 -13.10 -26.32
C GLU A 445 10.78 -13.55 -24.88
N THR A 446 10.81 -12.61 -23.93
CA THR A 446 10.44 -12.79 -22.51
C THR A 446 9.87 -11.48 -21.95
N THR A 447 9.47 -11.50 -20.68
CA THR A 447 8.95 -10.36 -19.91
C THR A 447 9.83 -10.04 -18.71
N VAL A 448 9.73 -8.82 -18.21
CA VAL A 448 10.10 -8.38 -16.85
C VAL A 448 9.01 -7.41 -16.37
N TYR A 449 8.66 -7.39 -15.09
CA TYR A 449 7.70 -6.44 -14.53
C TYR A 449 8.25 -5.00 -14.47
N GLN A 450 7.36 -4.01 -14.30
CA GLN A 450 7.80 -2.63 -14.06
C GLN A 450 8.44 -2.53 -12.67
N TYR A 451 9.46 -1.69 -12.51
CA TYR A 451 10.22 -1.53 -11.27
C TYR A 451 10.73 -2.87 -10.69
N ALA A 452 10.98 -3.84 -11.58
CA ALA A 452 11.54 -5.15 -11.32
C ALA A 452 12.76 -5.41 -12.23
N ALA A 453 13.47 -6.52 -12.02
CA ALA A 453 14.68 -6.81 -12.79
C ALA A 453 14.97 -8.30 -13.01
N ASP A 454 15.28 -8.62 -14.28
CA ASP A 454 15.90 -9.86 -14.73
C ASP A 454 17.43 -9.79 -14.58
N TYR A 455 18.04 -10.92 -14.19
CA TYR A 455 19.49 -11.02 -13.99
C TYR A 455 20.04 -12.20 -14.79
N TYR A 456 21.00 -11.94 -15.70
CA TYR A 456 21.59 -12.98 -16.56
C TYR A 456 23.09 -13.14 -16.41
N THR A 457 23.53 -14.39 -16.29
CA THR A 457 24.92 -14.81 -16.41
C THR A 457 25.40 -14.70 -17.86
N ILE A 458 26.44 -13.91 -18.09
CA ILE A 458 27.18 -13.79 -19.35
C ILE A 458 28.52 -14.53 -19.22
N PRO A 459 28.70 -15.70 -19.86
CA PRO A 459 29.86 -16.56 -19.62
C PRO A 459 31.22 -15.93 -19.94
N ALA A 460 32.22 -16.28 -19.15
CA ALA A 460 33.61 -15.85 -19.32
C ALA A 460 34.13 -16.14 -20.74
N GLY A 461 34.71 -15.12 -21.38
CA GLY A 461 35.20 -15.23 -22.75
C GLY A 461 34.12 -15.24 -23.86
N GLN A 462 32.85 -14.95 -23.54
CA GLN A 462 31.81 -14.63 -24.52
C GLN A 462 32.27 -13.47 -25.43
N LYS A 463 32.16 -13.65 -26.76
CA LYS A 463 32.62 -12.66 -27.76
C LYS A 463 31.54 -12.15 -28.71
N SER A 464 30.45 -12.91 -28.86
CA SER A 464 29.30 -12.43 -29.61
C SER A 464 28.64 -11.27 -28.87
N ALA A 465 28.44 -10.16 -29.59
CA ALA A 465 27.60 -9.07 -29.12
C ALA A 465 26.16 -9.57 -28.91
N LEU A 466 25.49 -9.05 -27.89
CA LEU A 466 24.06 -9.26 -27.66
C LEU A 466 23.31 -8.06 -28.22
N THR A 467 22.23 -8.31 -28.94
CA THR A 467 21.26 -7.27 -29.32
C THR A 467 20.11 -7.33 -28.33
N PHE A 468 19.85 -6.23 -27.63
CA PHE A 468 18.65 -6.03 -26.83
C PHE A 468 17.61 -5.27 -27.66
N THR A 469 16.36 -5.70 -27.58
CA THR A 469 15.20 -5.01 -28.14
C THR A 469 14.05 -5.10 -27.14
N GLY A 470 13.70 -3.99 -26.50
CA GLY A 470 12.52 -3.87 -25.64
C GLY A 470 11.28 -3.43 -26.41
N SER A 471 10.14 -3.40 -25.74
CA SER A 471 8.95 -2.72 -26.25
C SER A 471 9.10 -1.19 -26.15
N ASN A 472 8.51 -0.44 -27.07
CA ASN A 472 8.51 1.03 -27.03
C ASN A 472 7.44 1.60 -26.09
N HIS A 473 6.35 0.85 -25.92
CA HIS A 473 5.17 1.20 -25.12
C HIS A 473 4.56 -0.07 -24.54
N VAL A 474 3.79 0.09 -23.47
CA VAL A 474 3.11 -0.96 -22.71
C VAL A 474 1.67 -0.53 -22.47
N PRO A 475 0.67 -1.42 -22.46
CA PRO A 475 -0.71 -1.02 -22.19
C PRO A 475 -0.83 -0.52 -20.74
N LEU A 476 -1.69 0.47 -20.52
CA LEU A 476 -1.90 1.01 -19.16
C LEU A 476 -2.81 0.10 -18.33
N LEU A 477 -3.79 -0.53 -18.97
CA LEU A 477 -4.74 -1.49 -18.42
C LEU A 477 -4.81 -2.75 -19.30
N PRO A 478 -5.37 -3.88 -18.82
CA PRO A 478 -5.67 -5.07 -19.64
C PRO A 478 -6.85 -4.87 -20.63
N VAL A 479 -7.35 -3.62 -20.73
CA VAL A 479 -8.31 -3.13 -21.71
C VAL A 479 -7.75 -1.91 -22.44
N LEU A 480 -8.38 -1.52 -23.54
CA LEU A 480 -8.16 -0.24 -24.23
C LEU A 480 -9.44 0.61 -24.13
N PRO A 481 -9.38 1.93 -24.32
CA PRO A 481 -10.57 2.77 -24.50
C PRO A 481 -11.60 2.16 -25.46
N THR A 482 -12.88 2.28 -25.12
CA THR A 482 -13.98 1.80 -25.96
C THR A 482 -14.22 2.75 -27.14
N SER A 483 -13.96 4.04 -26.89
CA SER A 483 -14.02 5.18 -27.80
C SER A 483 -12.61 5.60 -28.25
N GLY A 484 -12.54 6.41 -29.32
CA GLY A 484 -11.40 7.26 -29.64
C GLY A 484 -10.00 6.64 -29.47
N GLY A 485 -9.25 7.15 -28.49
CA GLY A 485 -7.94 6.73 -28.03
C GLY A 485 -7.62 7.09 -26.58
N HIS A 486 -8.50 7.82 -25.88
CA HIS A 486 -8.43 8.17 -24.47
C HIS A 486 -9.62 7.60 -23.67
N MET A 487 -9.43 7.42 -22.37
CA MET A 487 -10.47 7.09 -21.39
C MET A 487 -10.25 7.94 -20.13
N TRP A 488 -11.31 8.21 -19.35
CA TRP A 488 -11.12 8.73 -18.00
C TRP A 488 -10.55 7.62 -17.12
N LEU A 489 -9.51 7.92 -16.35
CA LEU A 489 -8.83 7.00 -15.43
C LEU A 489 -8.65 7.69 -14.09
N ALA A 490 -9.11 7.08 -13.01
CA ALA A 490 -8.64 7.45 -11.68
C ALA A 490 -7.18 7.00 -11.54
N ASN A 491 -6.27 7.94 -11.29
CA ASN A 491 -4.87 7.59 -11.07
C ASN A 491 -4.74 6.72 -9.81
N ARG A 492 -3.79 5.78 -9.77
CA ARG A 492 -3.65 4.84 -8.66
C ARG A 492 -2.81 5.43 -7.55
N ALA A 493 -3.33 5.38 -6.32
CA ALA A 493 -2.63 5.73 -5.10
C ALA A 493 -3.33 5.11 -3.87
N ASN A 494 -2.57 4.85 -2.81
CA ASN A 494 -3.07 4.26 -1.57
C ASN A 494 -3.77 5.34 -0.72
N TYR A 495 -4.63 4.96 0.22
CA TYR A 495 -5.35 5.87 1.14
C TYR A 495 -5.85 7.18 0.49
N SER A 496 -6.52 7.08 -0.66
CA SER A 496 -6.84 8.21 -1.52
C SER A 496 -8.34 8.34 -1.80
N ALA A 497 -8.75 9.50 -2.32
CA ALA A 497 -10.14 9.78 -2.69
C ALA A 497 -10.23 10.54 -4.03
N ALA A 498 -9.88 9.87 -5.13
CA ALA A 498 -9.96 10.43 -6.48
C ALA A 498 -11.41 10.77 -6.89
N ARG A 499 -11.64 11.95 -7.46
CA ARG A 499 -12.97 12.49 -7.80
C ARG A 499 -13.05 13.01 -9.23
N LEU A 500 -14.19 12.75 -9.88
CA LEU A 500 -14.59 13.35 -11.16
C LEU A 500 -15.99 13.95 -11.00
N THR A 501 -16.07 15.27 -10.81
CA THR A 501 -17.31 15.99 -10.44
C THR A 501 -17.76 16.99 -11.52
N ARG A 502 -19.06 17.08 -11.82
CA ARG A 502 -19.63 18.03 -12.81
C ARG A 502 -21.05 18.45 -12.51
N ALA A 503 -21.40 19.69 -12.84
CA ALA A 503 -22.76 20.22 -12.75
C ALA A 503 -23.60 19.92 -14.00
N PHE A 504 -24.89 19.57 -13.79
CA PHE A 504 -25.87 19.30 -14.85
C PHE A 504 -27.20 20.02 -14.58
N ASP A 505 -27.71 20.74 -15.58
CA ASP A 505 -29.05 21.34 -15.58
C ASP A 505 -30.07 20.33 -16.11
N LEU A 506 -30.93 19.81 -15.23
CA LEU A 506 -32.03 18.91 -15.55
C LEU A 506 -33.40 19.62 -15.53
N THR A 507 -33.44 20.96 -15.45
CA THR A 507 -34.69 21.74 -15.30
C THR A 507 -35.63 21.65 -16.50
N ALA A 508 -35.10 21.36 -17.69
CA ALA A 508 -35.86 21.27 -18.94
C ALA A 508 -36.43 19.87 -19.25
N VAL A 509 -36.07 18.86 -18.47
CA VAL A 509 -36.37 17.43 -18.73
C VAL A 509 -37.26 16.81 -17.65
N THR A 510 -37.85 15.66 -17.95
CA THR A 510 -38.77 14.91 -17.05
C THR A 510 -38.51 13.40 -16.99
N GLN A 511 -37.58 12.93 -17.82
CA GLN A 511 -36.92 11.63 -17.74
C GLN A 511 -35.44 11.91 -17.99
N VAL A 512 -34.56 11.24 -17.26
CA VAL A 512 -33.11 11.46 -17.33
C VAL A 512 -32.40 10.14 -17.09
N THR A 513 -31.55 9.73 -18.02
CA THR A 513 -30.76 8.50 -17.89
C THR A 513 -29.28 8.86 -17.93
N LEU A 514 -28.55 8.51 -16.88
CA LEU A 514 -27.09 8.50 -16.92
C LEU A 514 -26.63 7.15 -17.47
N THR A 515 -25.81 7.17 -18.51
CA THR A 515 -25.13 5.97 -19.04
C THR A 515 -23.63 6.21 -19.10
N TYR A 516 -22.85 5.18 -18.84
CA TYR A 516 -21.39 5.20 -19.00
C TYR A 516 -20.88 3.77 -19.21
N ASP A 517 -19.74 3.64 -19.86
CA ASP A 517 -18.95 2.42 -19.85
C ASP A 517 -17.93 2.50 -18.69
N LEU A 518 -17.71 1.38 -18.03
CA LEU A 518 -16.97 1.23 -16.78
C LEU A 518 -15.99 0.05 -16.87
N TYR A 519 -14.78 0.23 -16.36
CA TYR A 519 -13.85 -0.84 -16.02
C TYR A 519 -13.38 -0.63 -14.57
N HIS A 520 -13.33 -1.70 -13.78
CA HIS A 520 -12.63 -1.71 -12.50
C HIS A 520 -11.85 -3.01 -12.29
N ASP A 521 -10.66 -2.88 -11.70
CA ASP A 521 -9.89 -3.95 -11.06
C ASP A 521 -9.31 -3.36 -9.78
N ILE A 522 -10.09 -3.39 -8.72
CA ILE A 522 -9.84 -2.73 -7.43
C ILE A 522 -9.97 -3.78 -6.31
N GLU A 523 -9.41 -3.56 -5.12
CA GLU A 523 -9.48 -4.59 -4.07
C GLU A 523 -10.93 -4.94 -3.67
N VAL A 524 -11.17 -6.20 -3.28
CA VAL A 524 -12.50 -6.72 -2.91
C VAL A 524 -12.76 -6.41 -1.44
N GLY A 525 -13.61 -5.41 -1.18
CA GLY A 525 -14.11 -5.10 0.17
C GLY A 525 -13.25 -4.15 1.00
N TYR A 526 -12.26 -3.50 0.39
CA TYR A 526 -11.39 -2.48 1.01
C TYR A 526 -11.36 -1.22 0.13
N ASP A 527 -11.03 -1.40 -1.15
CA ASP A 527 -11.26 -0.43 -2.23
C ASP A 527 -12.74 -0.35 -2.62
N PHE A 528 -13.23 0.88 -2.79
CA PHE A 528 -14.61 1.14 -3.25
C PHE A 528 -14.70 2.31 -4.22
N ALA A 529 -15.45 2.12 -5.31
CA ALA A 529 -15.83 3.20 -6.22
C ALA A 529 -17.35 3.47 -6.21
N TYR A 530 -17.71 4.76 -6.21
CA TYR A 530 -19.06 5.26 -6.01
C TYR A 530 -19.49 6.15 -7.17
N VAL A 531 -20.80 6.17 -7.43
CA VAL A 531 -21.43 7.22 -8.24
C VAL A 531 -22.50 7.88 -7.40
N SER A 532 -22.42 9.19 -7.25
CA SER A 532 -23.24 9.96 -6.32
C SER A 532 -23.61 11.32 -6.90
N LEU A 533 -24.63 11.96 -6.34
CA LEU A 533 -25.01 13.31 -6.72
C LEU A 533 -25.28 14.21 -5.52
N SER A 534 -25.17 15.51 -5.72
CA SER A 534 -25.51 16.54 -4.73
C SER A 534 -26.59 17.47 -5.27
N THR A 535 -27.54 17.82 -4.41
CA THR A 535 -28.58 18.84 -4.65
C THR A 535 -28.36 20.12 -3.82
N ASP A 536 -27.26 20.21 -3.08
CA ASP A 536 -27.00 21.28 -2.09
C ASP A 536 -25.69 22.05 -2.31
N GLY A 537 -25.01 21.80 -3.44
CA GLY A 537 -23.74 22.44 -3.79
C GLY A 537 -22.49 21.64 -3.40
N GLY A 538 -22.65 20.37 -3.00
CA GLY A 538 -21.56 19.43 -2.71
C GLY A 538 -21.32 19.21 -1.23
N GLN A 539 -22.26 19.61 -0.36
CA GLN A 539 -22.19 19.44 1.09
C GLN A 539 -22.61 18.02 1.51
N THR A 540 -23.59 17.43 0.84
CA THR A 540 -23.99 16.02 1.03
C THR A 540 -24.12 15.29 -0.31
N TRP A 541 -23.71 14.02 -0.33
CA TRP A 541 -23.63 13.20 -1.54
C TRP A 541 -24.56 12.00 -1.43
N GLN A 542 -25.60 12.03 -2.25
CA GLN A 542 -26.66 11.04 -2.31
C GLN A 542 -26.20 9.91 -3.25
N PRO A 543 -26.04 8.67 -2.77
CA PRO A 543 -25.55 7.58 -3.60
C PRO A 543 -26.57 7.17 -4.65
N LEU A 544 -26.06 6.75 -5.81
CA LEU A 544 -26.83 6.19 -6.91
C LEU A 544 -26.61 4.68 -7.00
N ALA A 545 -27.61 3.95 -7.47
CA ALA A 545 -27.57 2.50 -7.59
C ALA A 545 -27.55 2.08 -9.06
N GLY A 546 -26.45 1.46 -9.47
CA GLY A 546 -26.28 0.77 -10.76
C GLY A 546 -26.68 -0.72 -10.69
N ALA A 547 -26.82 -1.34 -11.85
CA ALA A 547 -27.08 -2.77 -12.01
C ALA A 547 -25.80 -3.63 -11.95
N GLN A 548 -24.62 -3.07 -12.24
CA GLN A 548 -23.31 -3.72 -12.13
C GLN A 548 -22.68 -3.58 -10.73
N MET A 549 -23.26 -2.75 -9.86
CA MET A 549 -22.77 -2.51 -8.49
C MET A 549 -22.95 -3.72 -7.55
N GLN A 550 -22.03 -3.82 -6.60
CA GLN A 550 -22.02 -4.72 -5.45
C GLN A 550 -22.79 -4.10 -4.25
N GLY A 551 -22.71 -4.70 -3.06
CA GLY A 551 -23.44 -4.27 -1.85
C GLY A 551 -24.80 -4.96 -1.60
N GLU A 552 -25.30 -5.77 -2.54
CA GLU A 552 -26.53 -6.57 -2.36
C GLU A 552 -26.37 -7.81 -1.45
N ALA A 553 -25.17 -8.06 -0.94
CA ALA A 553 -24.81 -9.21 -0.12
C ALA A 553 -23.67 -8.80 0.84
N VAL A 554 -23.59 -9.46 2.01
CA VAL A 554 -22.65 -9.09 3.09
C VAL A 554 -21.19 -9.36 2.69
N ASP A 555 -20.97 -10.41 1.90
CA ASP A 555 -19.69 -10.79 1.30
C ASP A 555 -19.19 -9.84 0.18
N HIS A 556 -19.84 -8.68 0.00
CA HIS A 556 -19.36 -7.58 -0.85
C HIS A 556 -18.74 -6.41 -0.08
N ASP A 557 -19.08 -6.23 1.20
CA ASP A 557 -18.48 -5.24 2.11
C ASP A 557 -18.12 -5.97 3.41
N PRO A 558 -17.14 -6.88 3.38
CA PRO A 558 -16.76 -7.66 4.55
C PRO A 558 -16.15 -6.79 5.64
N SER A 559 -15.50 -5.66 5.30
CA SER A 559 -14.90 -4.69 6.23
C SER A 559 -15.92 -3.82 6.98
N GLU A 560 -17.16 -3.80 6.52
CA GLU A 560 -18.21 -2.85 6.92
C GLU A 560 -17.82 -1.36 6.69
N SER A 561 -16.83 -1.09 5.83
CA SER A 561 -16.28 0.26 5.61
C SER A 561 -16.87 0.97 4.38
N ALA A 562 -17.74 0.33 3.60
CA ALA A 562 -18.37 0.97 2.45
C ALA A 562 -19.22 2.19 2.86
N LEU A 563 -19.04 3.31 2.16
CA LEU A 563 -19.74 4.56 2.45
C LEU A 563 -21.24 4.48 2.13
N THR A 564 -21.66 3.54 1.28
CA THR A 564 -22.99 3.46 0.66
C THR A 564 -23.51 2.01 0.60
N ASP A 565 -24.83 1.83 0.42
CA ASP A 565 -25.43 0.50 0.22
C ASP A 565 -25.09 -0.13 -1.16
N ARG A 566 -24.50 0.65 -2.09
CA ARG A 566 -24.25 0.27 -3.49
C ARG A 566 -22.99 0.98 -4.03
N PHE A 567 -22.03 0.18 -4.48
CA PHE A 567 -20.67 0.57 -4.83
C PHE A 567 -20.11 -0.41 -5.87
N TYR A 568 -18.96 -0.08 -6.46
CA TYR A 568 -18.11 -1.02 -7.18
C TYR A 568 -16.94 -1.47 -6.29
N THR A 569 -16.60 -2.75 -6.34
CA THR A 569 -15.43 -3.35 -5.67
C THR A 569 -15.00 -4.61 -6.42
N GLY A 570 -13.75 -5.06 -6.29
CA GLY A 570 -13.25 -6.20 -7.06
C GLY A 570 -13.03 -5.91 -8.55
N THR A 571 -13.29 -6.89 -9.41
CA THR A 571 -13.04 -6.81 -10.87
C THR A 571 -14.32 -6.89 -11.72
N SER A 572 -14.32 -6.19 -12.87
CA SER A 572 -15.46 -6.09 -13.80
C SER A 572 -15.42 -7.06 -14.99
N ASP A 573 -14.41 -7.95 -15.07
CA ASP A 573 -14.16 -8.86 -16.21
C ASP A 573 -13.97 -8.16 -17.59
N GLY A 574 -13.72 -6.84 -17.58
CA GLY A 574 -13.56 -6.00 -18.77
C GLY A 574 -14.43 -4.75 -18.71
N TRP A 575 -14.71 -4.14 -19.86
CA TRP A 575 -15.66 -3.02 -19.94
C TRP A 575 -17.11 -3.51 -19.81
N VAL A 576 -17.82 -2.98 -18.81
CA VAL A 576 -19.26 -3.16 -18.60
C VAL A 576 -19.99 -1.84 -18.82
N GLN A 577 -21.23 -1.88 -19.28
CA GLN A 577 -22.06 -0.69 -19.48
C GLN A 577 -23.09 -0.57 -18.35
N GLU A 578 -23.20 0.62 -17.77
CA GLU A 578 -24.16 0.94 -16.71
C GLU A 578 -25.24 1.92 -17.18
N ALA A 579 -26.43 1.83 -16.58
CA ALA A 579 -27.53 2.78 -16.80
C ALA A 579 -28.28 3.09 -15.49
N ILE A 580 -28.25 4.35 -15.06
CA ILE A 580 -28.86 4.84 -13.82
C ILE A 580 -30.01 5.82 -14.14
N ASP A 581 -31.17 5.59 -13.52
CA ASP A 581 -32.33 6.50 -13.63
C ASP A 581 -32.15 7.73 -12.73
N LEU A 582 -31.93 8.89 -13.35
CA LEU A 582 -31.87 10.20 -12.70
C LEU A 582 -33.19 10.96 -12.78
N SER A 583 -34.26 10.37 -13.32
CA SER A 583 -35.60 10.98 -13.39
C SER A 583 -36.15 11.47 -12.03
N PRO A 584 -35.83 10.87 -10.85
CA PRO A 584 -36.19 11.45 -9.55
C PRO A 584 -35.63 12.85 -9.29
N TYR A 585 -34.56 13.24 -9.99
CA TYR A 585 -33.86 14.52 -9.89
C TYR A 585 -34.10 15.43 -11.11
N ALA A 586 -35.06 15.08 -11.98
CA ALA A 586 -35.47 15.92 -13.09
C ALA A 586 -36.20 17.19 -12.59
N GLY A 587 -36.02 18.32 -13.28
CA GLY A 587 -36.62 19.61 -12.91
C GLY A 587 -35.74 20.53 -12.04
N GLN A 588 -34.49 20.16 -11.77
CA GLN A 588 -33.54 20.93 -10.95
C GLN A 588 -32.10 20.83 -11.52
N GLU A 589 -31.16 21.59 -10.94
CA GLU A 589 -29.72 21.43 -11.18
C GLU A 589 -29.14 20.42 -10.17
N ILE A 590 -28.14 19.63 -10.59
CA ILE A 590 -27.39 18.69 -9.74
C ILE A 590 -25.89 18.84 -9.94
N LEU A 591 -25.09 18.42 -8.95
CA LEU A 591 -23.72 17.95 -9.18
C LEU A 591 -23.75 16.43 -9.29
N LEU A 592 -23.09 15.83 -10.26
CA LEU A 592 -22.83 14.40 -10.38
C LEU A 592 -21.34 14.14 -10.12
N ARG A 593 -21.01 13.06 -9.41
CA ARG A 593 -19.64 12.66 -9.08
C ARG A 593 -19.43 11.16 -9.32
N PHE A 594 -18.26 10.82 -9.86
CA PHE A 594 -17.62 9.52 -9.67
C PHE A 594 -16.50 9.69 -8.63
N GLU A 595 -16.39 8.77 -7.67
CA GLU A 595 -15.41 8.84 -6.58
C GLU A 595 -14.81 7.46 -6.35
N TYR A 596 -13.48 7.33 -6.32
CA TYR A 596 -12.76 6.10 -5.99
C TYR A 596 -12.01 6.34 -4.68
N VAL A 597 -12.32 5.54 -3.66
CA VAL A 597 -11.71 5.60 -2.34
C VAL A 597 -10.90 4.33 -2.13
N THR A 598 -9.64 4.50 -1.72
CA THR A 598 -8.72 3.39 -1.43
C THR A 598 -8.39 3.33 0.07
N ASP A 599 -7.91 2.20 0.56
CA ASP A 599 -7.39 2.01 1.92
C ASP A 599 -5.84 2.04 1.93
N PRO A 600 -5.14 1.86 3.07
CA PRO A 600 -3.70 2.15 3.18
C PRO A 600 -2.74 1.39 2.26
N ILE A 601 -3.14 0.29 1.61
CA ILE A 601 -2.21 -0.58 0.86
C ILE A 601 -2.88 -1.30 -0.32
N LEU A 602 -2.09 -1.97 -1.16
CA LEU A 602 -2.51 -3.06 -2.05
C LEU A 602 -3.38 -2.66 -3.26
N THR A 603 -3.16 -1.45 -3.79
CA THR A 603 -3.96 -0.95 -4.92
C THR A 603 -3.73 -1.71 -6.25
N PHE A 604 -4.82 -1.96 -6.98
CA PHE A 604 -4.87 -2.81 -8.18
C PHE A 604 -5.01 -2.02 -9.50
N GLY A 605 -5.53 -2.61 -10.58
CA GLY A 605 -5.65 -1.96 -11.89
C GLY A 605 -6.47 -0.65 -11.90
N GLY A 606 -7.22 -0.34 -10.85
CA GLY A 606 -7.91 0.94 -10.65
C GLY A 606 -9.25 1.03 -11.39
N LEU A 607 -9.76 2.26 -11.51
CA LEU A 607 -11.07 2.60 -12.05
C LEU A 607 -10.95 3.41 -13.35
N ALA A 608 -11.60 2.98 -14.43
CA ALA A 608 -11.69 3.71 -15.69
C ALA A 608 -13.14 3.86 -16.19
N LEU A 609 -13.40 4.97 -16.90
CA LEU A 609 -14.71 5.39 -17.39
C LEU A 609 -14.62 5.89 -18.85
N ASP A 610 -15.65 5.63 -19.64
CA ASP A 610 -15.78 6.06 -21.04
C ASP A 610 -17.28 6.29 -21.38
N ASN A 611 -17.59 6.95 -22.50
CA ASN A 611 -18.95 7.22 -23.00
C ASN A 611 -19.95 7.80 -21.96
N ILE A 612 -19.50 8.68 -21.07
CA ILE A 612 -20.36 9.24 -20.02
C ILE A 612 -21.39 10.19 -20.66
N ALA A 613 -22.67 9.81 -20.62
CA ALA A 613 -23.73 10.50 -21.36
C ALA A 613 -25.02 10.70 -20.56
N ILE A 614 -25.71 11.78 -20.88
CA ILE A 614 -27.11 12.05 -20.47
C ILE A 614 -27.86 12.49 -21.72
N ALA A 615 -28.51 11.53 -22.38
CA ALA A 615 -29.03 11.70 -23.73
C ALA A 615 -30.18 12.72 -23.81
N GLU A 616 -31.00 12.85 -22.77
CA GLU A 616 -32.18 13.71 -22.76
C GLU A 616 -31.83 15.21 -22.72
N ILE A 617 -30.63 15.58 -22.28
CA ILE A 617 -30.06 16.93 -22.37
C ILE A 617 -29.02 17.06 -23.50
N GLY A 618 -28.72 15.98 -24.22
CA GLY A 618 -27.74 15.94 -25.31
C GLY A 618 -26.28 16.00 -24.86
N TYR A 619 -25.97 15.53 -23.65
CA TYR A 619 -24.59 15.45 -23.14
C TYR A 619 -23.95 14.09 -23.44
N VAL A 620 -22.70 14.10 -23.88
CA VAL A 620 -21.81 12.95 -24.09
C VAL A 620 -20.38 13.41 -23.80
N ASP A 621 -19.58 12.54 -23.18
CA ASP A 621 -18.13 12.69 -23.00
C ASP A 621 -17.44 11.35 -23.28
N ASP A 622 -16.62 11.34 -24.33
CA ASP A 622 -15.80 10.21 -24.81
C ASP A 622 -14.32 10.36 -24.43
N ALA A 623 -14.02 11.18 -23.39
CA ALA A 623 -12.69 11.49 -22.88
C ALA A 623 -11.70 12.17 -23.86
N GLU A 624 -12.05 12.32 -25.15
CA GLU A 624 -11.19 12.94 -26.18
C GLU A 624 -11.03 14.46 -26.05
N SER A 625 -11.86 15.12 -25.25
CA SER A 625 -11.85 16.58 -25.11
C SER A 625 -12.27 17.04 -23.72
N ASP A 626 -12.22 18.35 -23.45
CA ASP A 626 -12.66 18.90 -22.16
C ASP A 626 -14.17 19.17 -22.19
N MET A 627 -14.92 18.20 -21.68
CA MET A 627 -16.38 18.29 -21.52
C MET A 627 -16.79 18.88 -20.17
N GLY A 628 -15.87 19.55 -19.47
CA GLY A 628 -16.13 20.40 -18.30
C GLY A 628 -16.35 19.63 -17.00
N TRP A 629 -15.57 18.58 -16.75
CA TRP A 629 -15.44 17.96 -15.43
C TRP A 629 -14.38 18.68 -14.59
N THR A 630 -14.60 18.74 -13.29
CA THR A 630 -13.53 18.96 -12.30
C THR A 630 -12.97 17.60 -11.93
N ALA A 631 -11.68 17.40 -12.18
CA ALA A 631 -10.97 16.15 -11.94
C ALA A 631 -9.93 16.37 -10.82
N GLU A 632 -9.95 15.50 -9.82
CA GLU A 632 -9.02 15.43 -8.69
C GLU A 632 -8.50 13.99 -8.67
N GLY A 633 -7.22 13.74 -8.95
CA GLY A 633 -6.70 12.38 -9.18
C GLY A 633 -7.12 11.72 -10.51
N PHE A 634 -8.23 12.12 -11.13
CA PHE A 634 -8.63 11.63 -12.46
C PHE A 634 -7.85 12.30 -13.61
N ILE A 635 -7.50 11.52 -14.64
CA ILE A 635 -6.87 11.98 -15.89
C ILE A 635 -7.61 11.43 -17.12
N ARG A 636 -7.34 12.00 -18.30
CA ARG A 636 -7.75 11.43 -19.60
C ARG A 636 -6.57 10.68 -20.20
N ALA A 637 -6.46 9.39 -19.87
CA ALA A 637 -5.33 8.55 -20.20
C ALA A 637 -5.48 7.91 -21.58
N THR A 638 -4.39 7.83 -22.35
CA THR A 638 -4.32 6.90 -23.48
C THR A 638 -4.25 5.45 -23.01
N GLY A 639 -4.72 4.50 -23.83
CA GLY A 639 -4.65 3.05 -23.52
C GLY A 639 -3.24 2.44 -23.40
N TYR A 640 -2.19 3.23 -23.66
CA TYR A 640 -0.78 2.86 -23.58
C TYR A 640 0.03 3.96 -22.89
N VAL A 641 1.16 3.59 -22.30
CA VAL A 641 2.20 4.50 -21.79
C VAL A 641 3.57 4.15 -22.38
N PRO A 642 4.51 5.11 -22.46
CA PRO A 642 5.89 4.86 -22.85
C PRO A 642 6.55 3.82 -21.94
N GLN A 643 7.25 2.87 -22.55
CA GLN A 643 8.05 1.90 -21.82
C GLN A 643 9.49 2.42 -21.74
N THR A 644 10.00 2.62 -20.52
CA THR A 644 11.42 2.90 -20.29
C THR A 644 12.13 1.59 -19.89
N TRP A 645 13.40 1.49 -20.25
CA TRP A 645 14.26 0.34 -20.00
C TRP A 645 15.58 0.77 -19.39
N HIS A 646 16.14 -0.10 -18.54
CA HIS A 646 17.43 0.09 -17.90
C HIS A 646 18.26 -1.18 -18.09
N LEU A 647 19.52 -1.02 -18.45
CA LEU A 647 20.45 -2.12 -18.71
C LEU A 647 21.75 -1.84 -17.97
N ILE A 648 22.17 -2.75 -17.10
CA ILE A 648 23.40 -2.61 -16.32
C ILE A 648 24.28 -3.84 -16.55
N PHE A 649 25.53 -3.62 -16.96
CA PHE A 649 26.53 -4.67 -17.12
C PHE A 649 27.52 -4.64 -15.96
N ILE A 650 27.72 -5.77 -15.29
CA ILE A 650 28.68 -5.92 -14.18
C ILE A 650 29.75 -6.92 -14.59
N THR A 651 31.00 -6.45 -14.71
CA THR A 651 32.18 -7.33 -14.82
C THR A 651 32.92 -7.45 -13.51
N PHE A 652 33.56 -8.58 -13.25
CA PHE A 652 34.48 -8.74 -12.12
C PHE A 652 35.92 -8.77 -12.65
N ASP A 653 36.69 -7.72 -12.38
CA ASP A 653 38.09 -7.62 -12.77
C ASP A 653 39.04 -8.01 -11.62
N ALA A 654 40.25 -7.46 -11.56
CA ALA A 654 41.22 -7.72 -10.50
C ALA A 654 41.24 -6.67 -9.37
N ALA A 655 40.42 -5.61 -9.50
CA ALA A 655 40.20 -4.57 -8.50
C ALA A 655 38.81 -4.65 -7.86
N GLY A 656 37.80 -5.17 -8.58
CA GLY A 656 36.48 -5.49 -8.02
C GLY A 656 35.37 -5.64 -9.07
N PRO A 657 34.10 -5.51 -8.67
CA PRO A 657 32.98 -5.33 -9.57
C PRO A 657 33.06 -3.95 -10.27
N VAL A 658 33.09 -3.95 -11.60
CA VAL A 658 32.98 -2.74 -12.43
C VAL A 658 31.58 -2.74 -13.06
N VAL A 659 30.80 -1.73 -12.66
CA VAL A 659 29.39 -1.54 -13.01
C VAL A 659 29.29 -0.54 -14.15
N THR A 660 28.57 -0.88 -15.22
CA THR A 660 28.48 -0.07 -16.45
C THR A 660 27.03 -0.03 -16.95
N PRO A 661 26.32 1.10 -16.80
CA PRO A 661 25.05 1.33 -17.48
C PRO A 661 25.24 1.29 -19.00
N ILE A 662 24.32 0.62 -19.71
CA ILE A 662 24.37 0.45 -21.16
C ILE A 662 23.44 1.45 -21.82
N ALA A 663 24.00 2.37 -22.61
CA ALA A 663 23.21 3.36 -23.35
C ALA A 663 22.23 2.69 -24.34
N ILE A 664 20.94 2.91 -24.11
CA ILE A 664 19.84 2.48 -24.99
C ILE A 664 19.52 3.60 -25.98
N ARG A 665 19.01 3.27 -27.16
CA ARG A 665 18.54 4.23 -28.17
C ARG A 665 17.11 4.67 -27.89
N GLU A 666 16.71 5.78 -28.50
CA GLU A 666 15.32 6.29 -28.52
C GLU A 666 14.28 5.27 -29.01
N ASP A 667 14.71 4.21 -29.72
CA ASP A 667 13.87 3.10 -30.15
C ASP A 667 13.94 1.88 -29.21
N ASN A 668 14.36 2.03 -27.95
CA ASN A 668 14.49 0.94 -26.98
C ASN A 668 15.31 -0.27 -27.47
N THR A 669 16.36 -0.02 -28.26
CA THR A 669 17.36 -1.03 -28.65
C THR A 669 18.75 -0.71 -28.11
N ALA A 670 19.50 -1.75 -27.78
CA ALA A 670 20.92 -1.64 -27.42
C ALA A 670 21.75 -2.73 -28.12
N VAL A 671 23.05 -2.47 -28.31
CA VAL A 671 24.01 -3.48 -28.76
C VAL A 671 25.07 -3.60 -27.68
N ILE A 672 24.95 -4.65 -26.88
CA ILE A 672 25.84 -4.99 -25.79
C ILE A 672 27.05 -5.68 -26.42
N ILE A 673 28.26 -5.18 -26.15
CA ILE A 673 29.50 -5.86 -26.51
C ILE A 673 30.09 -6.39 -25.21
N PRO A 674 29.98 -7.70 -24.92
CA PRO A 674 30.61 -8.29 -23.74
C PRO A 674 32.11 -7.94 -23.73
N PRO A 675 32.60 -7.28 -22.67
CA PRO A 675 34.02 -7.02 -22.51
C PRO A 675 34.78 -8.36 -22.32
N ASN A 676 36.07 -8.36 -22.64
CA ASN A 676 36.90 -9.58 -22.57
C ASN A 676 37.24 -9.94 -21.11
N SER A 677 36.24 -10.41 -20.37
CA SER A 677 36.35 -10.87 -18.99
C SER A 677 36.88 -12.31 -18.90
N THR A 678 37.66 -12.57 -17.86
CA THR A 678 38.09 -13.93 -17.44
C THR A 678 37.16 -14.56 -16.41
N GLN A 679 36.15 -13.83 -15.94
CA GLN A 679 35.10 -14.29 -15.03
C GLN A 679 33.72 -14.12 -15.70
N ASP A 680 32.75 -14.93 -15.31
CA ASP A 680 31.36 -14.74 -15.73
C ASP A 680 30.90 -13.34 -15.28
N SER A 681 30.14 -12.66 -16.13
CA SER A 681 29.66 -11.28 -15.90
C SER A 681 28.14 -11.28 -15.73
N ILE A 682 27.55 -10.22 -15.17
CA ILE A 682 26.10 -10.11 -15.00
C ILE A 682 25.56 -9.04 -15.96
N LEU A 683 24.45 -9.34 -16.62
CA LEU A 683 23.59 -8.36 -17.28
C LEU A 683 22.28 -8.26 -16.49
N ILE A 684 21.99 -7.08 -15.94
CA ILE A 684 20.69 -6.74 -15.38
C ILE A 684 19.83 -6.12 -16.50
N VAL A 685 18.60 -6.60 -16.64
CA VAL A 685 17.57 -6.01 -17.51
C VAL A 685 16.39 -5.60 -16.63
N ALA A 686 16.08 -4.31 -16.60
CA ALA A 686 15.00 -3.77 -15.79
C ALA A 686 14.11 -2.82 -16.61
N ALA A 687 12.85 -2.66 -16.20
CA ALA A 687 11.85 -1.87 -16.90
C ALA A 687 11.14 -0.91 -15.94
N THR A 688 10.70 0.25 -16.45
CA THR A 688 9.87 1.20 -15.70
C THR A 688 8.87 1.88 -16.63
N ALA A 689 7.61 1.94 -16.22
CA ALA A 689 6.56 2.73 -16.85
C ALA A 689 5.55 3.15 -15.76
N PRO A 690 5.01 4.37 -15.78
CA PRO A 690 4.14 4.85 -14.71
C PRO A 690 2.82 4.09 -14.69
N MET A 691 2.41 3.70 -13.48
CA MET A 691 1.11 3.15 -13.08
C MET A 691 0.56 1.91 -13.80
N THR A 692 1.16 1.39 -14.86
CA THR A 692 0.76 0.08 -15.40
C THR A 692 1.18 -1.06 -14.47
N LEU A 693 0.30 -2.08 -14.37
CA LEU A 693 0.55 -3.35 -13.68
C LEU A 693 0.98 -4.47 -14.63
N LEU A 694 1.15 -4.15 -15.92
CA LEU A 694 1.46 -5.11 -16.97
C LEU A 694 2.96 -5.18 -17.25
N PRO A 695 3.52 -6.39 -17.46
CA PRO A 695 4.95 -6.57 -17.65
C PRO A 695 5.44 -6.06 -19.01
N ALA A 696 6.68 -5.64 -19.04
CA ALA A 696 7.40 -5.15 -20.20
C ALA A 696 7.98 -6.32 -21.01
N HIS A 697 7.60 -6.45 -22.29
CA HIS A 697 8.17 -7.47 -23.18
C HIS A 697 9.48 -7.02 -23.83
N TYR A 698 10.46 -7.93 -23.91
CA TYR A 698 11.73 -7.72 -24.63
C TYR A 698 12.31 -9.00 -25.22
N GLN A 699 13.40 -8.86 -25.97
CA GLN A 699 14.22 -9.96 -26.48
C GLN A 699 15.72 -9.66 -26.35
N LEU A 700 16.49 -10.67 -25.95
CA LEU A 700 17.94 -10.72 -26.07
C LEU A 700 18.34 -11.70 -27.18
N ALA A 701 19.12 -11.24 -28.16
CA ALA A 701 19.58 -12.05 -29.28
C ALA A 701 21.12 -12.10 -29.35
N VAL A 702 21.69 -13.30 -29.28
CA VAL A 702 23.14 -13.51 -29.43
C VAL A 702 23.52 -13.39 -30.91
N GLY A 703 24.41 -12.45 -31.24
CA GLY A 703 24.93 -12.29 -32.60
C GLY A 703 25.84 -13.44 -33.04
N SER A 704 26.06 -13.58 -34.35
CA SER A 704 27.12 -14.44 -34.86
C SER A 704 28.51 -13.95 -34.41
N GLU A 705 29.42 -14.88 -34.08
CA GLU A 705 30.81 -14.56 -33.74
C GLU A 705 31.49 -13.71 -34.84
N ARG A 706 32.45 -12.87 -34.44
CA ARG A 706 33.25 -11.99 -35.32
C ARG A 706 34.68 -12.52 -35.51
#